data_AF-A0A147FC98-F1
#
_entry.id   AF-A0A147FC98-F1
#
_cell.length_a   1.000
_cell.length_b   1.000
_cell.length_c   1.000
_cell.angle_alpha   90.00
_cell.angle_beta   90.00
_cell.angle_gamma   90.00
#
_symmetry.space_group_name_H-M   'P 1'
#
loop_
_entity.id
_entity.type
_entity.pdbx_description
1 polymer ?
#
loop_
_entity_poly.entity_id
_entity_poly.type
_entity_poly.pdbx_seq_one_letter_code
_entity_poly.pdbx_strand_id
1 'polypeptide(L)'
;MLSALRSRVRAARDSALLRPVVARADRIWWARVIRRAGIVDLAYVRAQTGKTLSEAAAVRRYVNGGFRTGLRLSPLFVDTAVGDHLPEAWRVPALYAYLVADPRGLQVSPLWDAQAYGARHPDAWDAPGGPVGHAWRRRETHSLPYGPEAEPAAASWAELSTVITRAAHRARVGGEVPATPGERPLERELILALGPDEWDFDESLAEAVLFADRDDQGVAIAVMDGRAEDWTLASIMAASHPRVRVSRRRHDDPARALDELLRSSTAEIVVVRGPNETLTAADAVRLAERVEAEPVGTAVAPVWRDGDGTIAAVGADAEGRFLAGHPVEDISALGTDTNLEMPALAGLTFAVRRDDVRSDLRGSDAASLVGERAIVALDLETRTRSTAPRADLDGIRSAVRPIETEDLLLRAGWERVPEGPSPRVRRPPRRTTLADGTEVPVLRWALRTAIPVGPRAEGWGDTHFARALAGALRRLGQEVVIDSYAARERPTRHLDDVTVALRGPEPLEASPYGVSLLWVISHPDEITRADVRGFDRVFAASAPWAREAGAELGVDIAPLLQCTDATRFHPTGRPRGDEILFVGTARGILRPSVVEPIRAGIPVTVIGPDWRGWIPASHIRATGVANDELPALYESAGVVLNDHWPAMQRRGFIGNRLFDVVAAGGRAISDRVEGIDALFGGAVATYDTVPELIEMLSDQDAVFPDAAALTAASERIRAEHSFDARARTLLDAALRARGLESTA
;
A
#
# COMPACT_ATOMS: atom_id res chain seq x y z
N MET A 1 -25.28 -11.51 28.58
CA MET A 1 -24.47 -11.11 29.77
C MET A 1 -23.03 -10.71 29.44
N LEU A 2 -22.28 -11.45 28.61
CA LEU A 2 -20.90 -11.09 28.20
C LEU A 2 -20.78 -9.82 27.32
N SER A 3 -21.80 -9.48 26.52
CA SER A 3 -21.82 -8.28 25.67
C SER A 3 -22.02 -6.98 26.45
N ALA A 4 -22.93 -6.97 27.43
CA ALA A 4 -23.17 -5.83 28.33
C ALA A 4 -21.95 -5.54 29.24
N LEU A 5 -21.21 -6.58 29.63
CA LEU A 5 -19.96 -6.42 30.37
C LEU A 5 -18.85 -5.82 29.49
N ARG A 6 -18.76 -6.22 28.21
CA ARG A 6 -17.80 -5.65 27.23
C ARG A 6 -18.09 -4.19 26.90
N SER A 7 -19.36 -3.77 26.81
CA SER A 7 -19.73 -2.37 26.57
C SER A 7 -19.37 -1.46 27.77
N ARG A 8 -19.62 -1.94 28.99
CA ARG A 8 -19.23 -1.23 30.24
C ARG A 8 -17.71 -1.16 30.41
N VAL A 9 -16.97 -2.19 30.00
CA VAL A 9 -15.50 -2.18 29.99
C VAL A 9 -14.95 -1.20 28.93
N ARG A 10 -15.61 -1.02 27.78
CA ARG A 10 -15.25 0.02 26.80
C ARG A 10 -15.50 1.43 27.36
N ALA A 11 -16.66 1.69 27.96
CA ALA A 11 -16.95 2.98 28.61
C ALA A 11 -15.98 3.30 29.78
N ALA A 12 -15.52 2.28 30.52
CA ALA A 12 -14.51 2.44 31.57
C ALA A 12 -13.08 2.68 31.03
N ARG A 13 -12.79 2.32 29.77
CA ARG A 13 -11.48 2.55 29.12
C ARG A 13 -11.25 4.03 28.76
N ASP A 14 -12.32 4.79 28.59
CA ASP A 14 -12.29 6.22 28.24
C ASP A 14 -12.28 7.12 29.49
N SER A 15 -12.44 6.54 30.69
CA SER A 15 -12.31 7.24 31.97
C SER A 15 -10.85 7.30 32.42
N ALA A 16 -10.32 8.52 32.62
CA ALA A 16 -8.96 8.76 33.10
C ALA A 16 -8.64 8.08 34.45
N LEU A 17 -9.65 7.89 35.31
CA LEU A 17 -9.53 7.28 36.65
C LEU A 17 -9.46 5.76 36.64
N LEU A 18 -10.18 5.10 35.73
CA LEU A 18 -10.29 3.63 35.68
C LEU A 18 -9.28 2.98 34.72
N ARG A 19 -8.73 3.76 33.79
CA ARG A 19 -7.75 3.33 32.77
C ARG A 19 -6.55 2.54 33.34
N PRO A 20 -5.91 2.92 34.47
CA PRO A 20 -4.77 2.17 35.01
C PRO A 20 -5.15 0.80 35.55
N VAL A 21 -6.34 0.69 36.18
CA VAL A 21 -6.86 -0.55 36.76
C VAL A 21 -7.27 -1.53 35.66
N VAL A 22 -7.99 -1.03 34.65
CA VAL A 22 -8.38 -1.82 33.47
C VAL A 22 -7.14 -2.30 32.72
N ALA A 23 -6.15 -1.44 32.49
CA ALA A 23 -4.90 -1.84 31.83
C ALA A 23 -4.14 -2.93 32.60
N ARG A 24 -4.16 -2.91 33.94
CA ARG A 24 -3.53 -3.96 34.76
C ARG A 24 -4.29 -5.28 34.68
N ALA A 25 -5.62 -5.24 34.71
CA ALA A 25 -6.47 -6.42 34.53
C ALA A 25 -6.29 -7.05 33.14
N ASP A 26 -6.24 -6.22 32.09
CA ASP A 26 -6.00 -6.64 30.71
C ASP A 26 -4.65 -7.36 30.57
N ARG A 27 -3.56 -6.83 31.15
CA ARG A 27 -2.24 -7.49 31.13
C ARG A 27 -2.23 -8.86 31.84
N ILE A 28 -2.96 -9.01 32.94
CA ILE A 28 -3.10 -10.30 33.62
C ILE A 28 -3.85 -11.30 32.72
N TRP A 29 -4.88 -10.83 32.04
CA TRP A 29 -5.63 -11.64 31.08
C TRP A 29 -4.77 -12.06 29.89
N TRP A 30 -4.06 -11.11 29.25
CA TRP A 30 -3.14 -11.39 28.15
C TRP A 30 -2.09 -12.43 28.55
N ALA A 31 -1.47 -12.24 29.71
CA ALA A 31 -0.47 -13.17 30.23
C ALA A 31 -1.04 -14.58 30.46
N ARG A 32 -2.28 -14.69 30.93
CA ARG A 32 -2.94 -15.99 31.13
C ARG A 32 -3.20 -16.70 29.80
N VAL A 33 -3.67 -15.98 28.78
CA VAL A 33 -3.94 -16.54 27.45
C VAL A 33 -2.63 -17.01 26.80
N ILE A 34 -1.59 -16.17 26.80
CA ILE A 34 -0.28 -16.52 26.21
C ILE A 34 0.33 -17.76 26.87
N ARG A 35 0.29 -17.86 28.21
CA ARG A 35 0.81 -19.04 28.91
C ARG A 35 0.07 -20.33 28.56
N ARG A 36 -1.25 -20.26 28.37
CA ARG A 36 -2.05 -21.42 27.98
C ARG A 36 -1.71 -21.95 26.59
N ALA A 37 -1.15 -21.11 25.71
CA ALA A 37 -0.72 -21.55 24.38
C ALA A 37 0.49 -22.50 24.42
N GLY A 38 1.33 -22.41 25.46
CA GLY A 38 2.47 -23.33 25.65
C GLY A 38 3.57 -23.18 24.59
N ILE A 39 3.80 -21.96 24.10
CA ILE A 39 4.69 -21.63 22.96
C ILE A 39 5.96 -20.86 23.35
N VAL A 40 6.24 -20.73 24.66
CA VAL A 40 7.33 -19.89 25.15
C VAL A 40 8.65 -20.66 25.12
N ASP A 41 9.65 -20.09 24.44
CA ASP A 41 11.03 -20.56 24.45
C ASP A 41 11.87 -19.79 25.47
N LEU A 42 12.18 -20.43 26.60
CA LEU A 42 12.99 -19.81 27.66
C LEU A 42 14.46 -19.63 27.29
N ALA A 43 15.01 -20.48 26.43
CA ALA A 43 16.40 -20.34 25.98
C ALA A 43 16.54 -19.11 25.08
N TYR A 44 15.59 -18.95 24.15
CA TYR A 44 15.51 -17.77 23.29
C TYR A 44 15.29 -16.48 24.10
N VAL A 45 14.35 -16.49 25.06
CA VAL A 45 14.12 -15.33 25.95
C VAL A 45 15.37 -15.00 26.77
N ARG A 46 16.09 -16.00 27.28
CA ARG A 46 17.35 -15.79 28.02
C ARG A 46 18.41 -15.16 27.13
N ALA A 47 18.53 -15.60 25.89
CA ALA A 47 19.49 -15.04 24.95
C ALA A 47 19.23 -13.55 24.65
N GLN A 48 17.95 -13.19 24.45
CA GLN A 48 17.51 -11.82 24.21
C GLN A 48 17.64 -10.90 25.44
N THR A 49 17.45 -11.43 26.65
CA THR A 49 17.41 -10.61 27.88
C THR A 49 18.68 -10.66 28.72
N GLY A 50 19.54 -11.66 28.49
CA GLY A 50 20.68 -11.98 29.36
C GLY A 50 20.30 -12.52 30.74
N LYS A 51 19.00 -12.77 31.00
CA LYS A 51 18.48 -13.17 32.32
C LYS A 51 17.82 -14.54 32.25
N THR A 52 18.07 -15.37 33.26
CA THR A 52 17.29 -16.59 33.45
C THR A 52 15.94 -16.21 34.05
N LEU A 53 14.86 -16.39 33.28
CA LEU A 53 13.50 -16.06 33.67
C LEU A 53 12.65 -17.33 33.71
N SER A 54 11.70 -17.39 34.64
CA SER A 54 10.60 -18.36 34.52
C SER A 54 9.64 -17.94 33.41
N GLU A 55 8.85 -18.88 32.89
CA GLU A 55 7.84 -18.60 31.85
C GLU A 55 6.88 -17.48 32.26
N ALA A 56 6.41 -17.50 33.51
CA ALA A 56 5.55 -16.45 34.04
C ALA A 56 6.24 -15.07 34.09
N ALA A 57 7.54 -15.03 34.33
CA ALA A 57 8.31 -13.79 34.33
C ALA A 57 8.59 -13.29 32.90
N ALA A 58 8.88 -14.19 31.96
CA ALA A 58 9.05 -13.89 30.54
C ALA A 58 7.78 -13.29 29.93
N VAL A 59 6.64 -13.97 30.10
CA VAL A 59 5.33 -13.51 29.60
C VAL A 59 4.95 -12.17 30.24
N ARG A 60 5.18 -12.01 31.55
CA ARG A 60 4.92 -10.73 32.24
C ARG A 60 5.76 -9.60 31.66
N ARG A 61 7.04 -9.84 31.37
CA ARG A 61 7.93 -8.84 30.74
C ARG A 61 7.43 -8.47 29.35
N TYR A 62 7.04 -9.47 28.55
CA TYR A 62 6.47 -9.28 27.22
C TYR A 62 5.21 -8.39 27.27
N VAL A 63 4.17 -8.75 28.04
CA VAL A 63 2.90 -7.97 28.09
C VAL A 63 3.03 -6.59 28.75
N ASN A 64 4.10 -6.36 29.53
CA ASN A 64 4.40 -5.06 30.14
C ASN A 64 5.12 -4.09 29.19
N GLY A 65 5.17 -4.39 27.90
CA GLY A 65 5.75 -3.54 26.86
C GLY A 65 6.98 -4.14 26.19
N GLY A 66 7.47 -5.30 26.62
CA GLY A 66 8.59 -5.98 25.96
C GLY A 66 8.33 -6.28 24.48
N PHE A 67 7.08 -6.58 24.10
CA PHE A 67 6.72 -6.80 22.69
C PHE A 67 6.96 -5.56 21.80
N ARG A 68 6.91 -4.34 22.37
CA ARG A 68 7.21 -3.08 21.66
C ARG A 68 8.70 -2.82 21.54
N THR A 69 9.52 -3.47 22.35
CA THR A 69 10.98 -3.30 22.39
C THR A 69 11.70 -4.52 21.80
N GLY A 70 11.03 -5.28 20.94
CA GLY A 70 11.62 -6.43 20.24
C GLY A 70 11.75 -7.73 21.05
N LEU A 71 11.17 -7.83 22.27
CA LEU A 71 11.17 -9.10 23.00
C LEU A 71 10.18 -10.07 22.37
N ARG A 72 10.66 -11.23 21.93
CA ARG A 72 9.83 -12.32 21.39
C ARG A 72 9.82 -13.52 22.32
N LEU A 73 8.67 -14.18 22.42
CA LEU A 73 8.48 -15.36 23.27
C LEU A 73 8.70 -16.67 22.51
N SER A 74 8.58 -16.67 21.18
CA SER A 74 8.72 -17.85 20.32
C SER A 74 9.44 -17.44 19.04
N PRO A 75 10.34 -18.27 18.48
CA PRO A 75 10.97 -18.00 17.18
C PRO A 75 10.00 -18.16 16.00
N LEU A 76 8.83 -18.77 16.21
CA LEU A 76 7.80 -18.95 15.17
C LEU A 76 6.86 -17.75 14.99
N PHE A 77 7.01 -16.71 15.81
CA PHE A 77 6.07 -15.61 15.88
C PHE A 77 6.78 -14.25 15.89
N VAL A 78 6.43 -13.41 14.92
CA VAL A 78 6.95 -12.05 14.72
C VAL A 78 5.80 -11.06 14.96
N ASP A 79 5.98 -10.14 15.92
CA ASP A 79 4.92 -9.20 16.29
C ASP A 79 4.57 -8.20 15.18
N THR A 80 5.55 -7.79 14.36
CA THR A 80 5.33 -6.86 13.24
C THR A 80 4.49 -7.49 12.13
N ALA A 81 4.81 -8.73 11.74
CA ALA A 81 4.08 -9.48 10.72
C ALA A 81 2.58 -9.62 11.01
N VAL A 82 2.21 -9.77 12.29
CA VAL A 82 0.79 -9.84 12.70
C VAL A 82 0.19 -8.44 12.94
N GLY A 83 1.00 -7.51 13.45
CA GLY A 83 0.56 -6.17 13.86
C GLY A 83 -0.09 -5.38 12.72
N ASP A 84 0.43 -5.53 11.51
CA ASP A 84 -0.03 -4.82 10.30
C ASP A 84 -1.41 -5.28 9.81
N HIS A 85 -1.87 -6.46 10.23
CA HIS A 85 -3.20 -6.99 9.93
C HIS A 85 -4.25 -6.68 11.02
N LEU A 86 -3.86 -5.93 12.07
CA LEU A 86 -4.74 -5.65 13.22
C LEU A 86 -5.19 -4.16 13.25
N PRO A 87 -6.50 -3.89 13.41
CA PRO A 87 -7.06 -2.52 13.40
C PRO A 87 -6.58 -1.63 14.57
N GLU A 88 -5.86 -2.17 15.54
CA GLU A 88 -5.22 -1.44 16.64
C GLU A 88 -3.79 -1.95 16.90
N ALA A 89 -2.96 -1.93 15.85
CA ALA A 89 -1.54 -2.26 15.93
C ALA A 89 -0.91 -1.60 17.18
N TRP A 90 -0.15 -2.37 17.96
CA TRP A 90 0.58 -1.92 19.15
C TRP A 90 -0.21 -1.56 20.42
N ARG A 91 -1.56 -1.55 20.41
CA ARG A 91 -2.37 -1.35 21.64
C ARG A 91 -2.39 -2.60 22.52
N VAL A 92 -2.52 -3.77 21.90
CA VAL A 92 -2.44 -5.09 22.51
C VAL A 92 -1.22 -5.86 21.97
N PRO A 93 -0.66 -6.83 22.71
CA PRO A 93 0.40 -7.68 22.16
C PRO A 93 -0.12 -8.47 20.96
N ALA A 94 0.61 -8.49 19.84
CA ALA A 94 0.16 -9.15 18.62
C ALA A 94 -0.03 -10.66 18.84
N LEU A 95 0.83 -11.28 19.66
CA LEU A 95 0.67 -12.67 20.05
C LEU A 95 -0.64 -12.94 20.80
N TYR A 96 -1.06 -12.02 21.67
CA TYR A 96 -2.35 -12.16 22.34
C TYR A 96 -3.50 -12.06 21.34
N ALA A 97 -3.44 -11.10 20.41
CA ALA A 97 -4.47 -10.91 19.40
C ALA A 97 -4.60 -12.15 18.50
N TYR A 98 -3.48 -12.72 18.04
CA TYR A 98 -3.44 -13.99 17.30
C TYR A 98 -4.14 -15.13 18.08
N LEU A 99 -3.87 -15.27 19.38
CA LEU A 99 -4.40 -16.37 20.19
C LEU A 99 -5.91 -16.28 20.50
N VAL A 100 -6.53 -15.12 20.31
CA VAL A 100 -7.97 -14.92 20.57
C VAL A 100 -8.77 -14.63 19.30
N ALA A 101 -8.09 -14.36 18.19
CA ALA A 101 -8.69 -14.21 16.87
C ALA A 101 -8.84 -15.58 16.19
N ASP A 102 -9.56 -15.61 15.06
CA ASP A 102 -9.43 -16.72 14.12
C ASP A 102 -8.05 -16.60 13.46
N PRO A 103 -7.13 -17.56 13.65
CA PRO A 103 -5.78 -17.50 13.08
C PRO A 103 -5.77 -17.63 11.55
N ARG A 104 -6.89 -18.00 10.91
CA ARG A 104 -6.98 -18.11 9.44
C ARG A 104 -6.78 -16.75 8.78
N GLY A 105 -5.86 -16.71 7.82
CA GLY A 105 -5.49 -15.49 7.07
C GLY A 105 -4.62 -14.50 7.85
N LEU A 106 -3.92 -14.93 8.91
CA LEU A 106 -2.91 -14.12 9.59
C LEU A 106 -1.50 -14.64 9.27
N GLN A 107 -0.65 -13.78 8.71
CA GLN A 107 0.77 -14.07 8.57
C GLN A 107 1.48 -13.86 9.91
N VAL A 108 2.16 -14.90 10.41
CA VAL A 108 2.76 -14.91 11.76
C VAL A 108 4.27 -14.74 11.77
N SER A 109 4.91 -14.92 10.61
CA SER A 109 6.34 -14.84 10.41
C SER A 109 6.61 -14.61 8.92
N PRO A 110 7.71 -13.94 8.55
CA PRO A 110 8.14 -13.88 7.15
C PRO A 110 8.82 -15.17 6.67
N LEU A 111 9.12 -16.12 7.56
CA LEU A 111 9.87 -17.33 7.21
C LEU A 111 9.00 -18.52 6.83
N TRP A 112 7.70 -18.49 7.11
CA TRP A 112 6.78 -19.60 6.87
C TRP A 112 5.31 -19.15 6.81
N ASP A 113 4.48 -19.89 6.08
CA ASP A 113 3.05 -19.64 5.98
C ASP A 113 2.22 -20.52 6.95
N ALA A 114 1.57 -19.87 7.92
CA ALA A 114 0.72 -20.55 8.90
C ALA A 114 -0.59 -21.11 8.31
N GLN A 115 -1.09 -20.52 7.22
CA GLN A 115 -2.25 -21.02 6.50
C GLN A 115 -1.89 -22.27 5.69
N ALA A 116 -0.77 -22.25 4.95
CA ALA A 116 -0.26 -23.43 4.25
C ALA A 116 -0.01 -24.58 5.25
N TYR A 117 0.61 -24.26 6.40
CA TYR A 117 0.81 -25.22 7.48
C TYR A 117 -0.51 -25.82 7.99
N GLY A 118 -1.51 -24.97 8.27
CA GLY A 118 -2.82 -25.43 8.76
C GLY A 118 -3.63 -26.19 7.72
N ALA A 119 -3.40 -25.96 6.41
CA ALA A 119 -4.00 -26.77 5.36
C ALA A 119 -3.40 -28.19 5.34
N ARG A 120 -2.09 -28.32 5.54
CA ARG A 120 -1.38 -29.61 5.66
C ARG A 120 -1.66 -30.34 6.98
N HIS A 121 -1.96 -29.57 8.04
CA HIS A 121 -2.25 -30.08 9.37
C HIS A 121 -3.61 -29.55 9.88
N PRO A 122 -4.74 -30.11 9.43
CA PRO A 122 -6.07 -29.62 9.81
C PRO A 122 -6.31 -29.60 11.33
N ASP A 123 -5.69 -30.52 12.09
CA ASP A 123 -5.74 -30.56 13.56
C ASP A 123 -5.03 -29.37 14.22
N ALA A 124 -4.21 -28.62 13.49
CA ALA A 124 -3.53 -27.43 13.96
C ALA A 124 -4.47 -26.27 14.29
N TRP A 125 -5.63 -26.19 13.63
CA TRP A 125 -6.60 -25.12 13.87
C TRP A 125 -7.26 -25.23 15.26
N ASP A 126 -7.44 -26.45 15.76
CA ASP A 126 -8.05 -26.73 17.05
C ASP A 126 -7.01 -26.86 18.18
N ALA A 127 -5.73 -26.87 17.84
CA ALA A 127 -4.65 -27.03 18.80
C ALA A 127 -4.48 -25.77 19.67
N PRO A 128 -4.09 -25.90 20.96
CA PRO A 128 -3.77 -24.74 21.79
C PRO A 128 -2.68 -23.89 21.15
N GLY A 129 -3.00 -22.63 20.85
CA GLY A 129 -2.11 -21.72 20.13
C GLY A 129 -2.11 -21.85 18.61
N GLY A 130 -3.11 -22.52 18.03
CA GLY A 130 -3.29 -22.66 16.58
C GLY A 130 -2.09 -23.33 15.88
N PRO A 131 -1.89 -23.02 14.58
CA PRO A 131 -0.71 -23.44 13.81
C PRO A 131 0.62 -23.24 14.53
N VAL A 132 0.84 -22.07 15.16
CA VAL A 132 2.08 -21.76 15.89
C VAL A 132 2.31 -22.76 17.04
N GLY A 133 1.27 -23.00 17.84
CA GLY A 133 1.36 -23.95 18.95
C GLY A 133 1.52 -25.40 18.50
N HIS A 134 0.84 -25.76 17.41
CA HIS A 134 0.92 -27.09 16.82
C HIS A 134 2.34 -27.40 16.29
N ALA A 135 2.91 -26.49 15.52
CA ALA A 135 4.29 -26.57 15.02
C ALA A 135 5.30 -26.59 16.18
N TRP A 136 5.14 -25.69 17.15
CA TRP A 136 6.03 -25.62 18.32
C TRP A 136 6.12 -26.95 19.07
N ARG A 137 5.02 -27.65 19.29
CA ARG A 137 5.02 -28.95 20.01
C ARG A 137 5.66 -30.09 19.21
N ARG A 138 5.74 -29.98 17.88
CA ARG A 138 6.30 -31.01 17.00
C ARG A 138 7.74 -30.75 16.58
N ARG A 139 8.33 -29.61 16.96
CA ARG A 139 9.67 -29.18 16.55
C ARG A 139 10.79 -30.21 16.75
N GLU A 140 10.75 -31.00 17.82
CA GLU A 140 11.76 -32.04 18.08
C GLU A 140 11.73 -33.17 17.02
N THR A 141 10.58 -33.36 16.37
CA THR A 141 10.35 -34.42 15.36
C THR A 141 10.34 -33.91 13.93
N HIS A 142 9.81 -32.71 13.69
CA HIS A 142 9.56 -32.16 12.35
C HIS A 142 10.22 -30.79 12.14
N SER A 143 11.18 -30.42 13.00
CA SER A 143 11.82 -29.09 13.02
C SER A 143 10.81 -27.93 13.02
N LEU A 144 11.26 -26.71 12.77
CA LEU A 144 10.37 -25.56 12.56
C LEU A 144 9.88 -25.51 11.10
N PRO A 145 8.63 -25.09 10.83
CA PRO A 145 8.18 -24.81 9.47
C PRO A 145 8.98 -23.68 8.82
N TYR A 146 9.22 -23.80 7.53
CA TYR A 146 9.93 -22.85 6.68
C TYR A 146 9.36 -22.84 5.26
N GLY A 147 9.45 -21.71 4.57
CA GLY A 147 9.06 -21.57 3.17
C GLY A 147 7.55 -21.38 2.96
N PRO A 148 7.14 -21.13 1.70
CA PRO A 148 5.74 -20.93 1.34
C PRO A 148 4.88 -22.18 1.61
N GLU A 149 5.44 -23.37 1.45
CA GLU A 149 4.76 -24.65 1.74
C GLU A 149 4.82 -25.07 3.22
N ALA A 150 5.49 -24.26 4.05
CA ALA A 150 5.67 -24.49 5.50
C ALA A 150 6.23 -25.88 5.84
N GLU A 151 7.18 -26.37 5.04
CA GLU A 151 7.84 -27.65 5.24
C GLU A 151 8.85 -27.60 6.40
N PRO A 152 9.23 -28.76 6.97
CA PRO A 152 10.33 -28.81 7.93
C PRO A 152 11.60 -28.14 7.39
N ALA A 153 12.15 -27.21 8.18
CA ALA A 153 13.46 -26.61 7.90
C ALA A 153 14.55 -27.68 7.73
N ALA A 154 15.53 -27.42 6.86
CA ALA A 154 16.62 -28.36 6.58
C ALA A 154 17.45 -28.70 7.82
N ALA A 155 17.69 -27.72 8.70
CA ALA A 155 18.32 -27.95 10.00
C ALA A 155 17.35 -28.59 10.99
N SER A 156 17.87 -29.51 11.80
CA SER A 156 17.14 -30.06 12.94
C SER A 156 16.82 -28.99 13.99
N TRP A 157 15.84 -29.24 14.86
CA TRP A 157 15.56 -28.33 15.97
C TRP A 157 16.75 -28.14 16.91
N ALA A 158 17.60 -29.14 17.14
CA ALA A 158 18.78 -29.00 17.98
C ALA A 158 19.78 -27.98 17.42
N GLU A 159 19.96 -28.00 16.10
CA GLU A 159 20.78 -27.03 15.36
C GLU A 159 20.13 -25.65 15.36
N LEU A 160 18.84 -25.55 15.00
CA LEU A 160 18.09 -24.29 15.00
C LEU A 160 18.06 -23.64 16.38
N SER A 161 17.80 -24.39 17.44
CA SER A 161 17.81 -23.88 18.82
C SER A 161 19.17 -23.27 19.18
N THR A 162 20.27 -23.87 18.71
CA THR A 162 21.63 -23.35 18.90
C THR A 162 21.83 -22.07 18.10
N VAL A 163 21.42 -22.05 16.84
CA VAL A 163 21.50 -20.88 15.95
C VAL A 163 20.68 -19.71 16.51
N ILE A 164 19.42 -19.93 16.86
CA ILE A 164 18.50 -18.94 17.44
C ILE A 164 19.09 -18.33 18.71
N THR A 165 19.56 -19.16 19.63
CA THR A 165 20.14 -18.69 20.91
C THR A 165 21.42 -17.90 20.69
N ARG A 166 22.31 -18.35 19.78
CA ARG A 166 23.55 -17.63 19.45
C ARG A 166 23.27 -16.31 18.72
N ALA A 167 22.32 -16.30 17.78
CA ALA A 167 21.94 -15.10 17.05
C ALA A 167 21.33 -14.05 17.98
N ALA A 168 20.36 -14.43 18.80
CA ALA A 168 19.74 -13.54 19.79
C ALA A 168 20.77 -13.00 20.80
N HIS A 169 21.69 -13.85 21.25
CA HIS A 169 22.79 -13.42 22.12
C HIS A 169 23.70 -12.41 21.40
N ARG A 170 24.11 -12.71 20.16
CA ARG A 170 24.97 -11.84 19.33
C ARG A 170 24.32 -10.49 19.11
N ALA A 171 23.05 -10.46 18.75
CA ALA A 171 22.29 -9.22 18.60
C ALA A 171 22.29 -8.38 19.88
N ARG A 172 22.09 -9.02 21.05
CA ARG A 172 22.09 -8.33 22.35
C ARG A 172 23.44 -7.73 22.72
N VAL A 173 24.55 -8.44 22.46
CA VAL A 173 25.90 -7.99 22.86
C VAL A 173 26.62 -7.19 21.77
N GLY A 174 26.08 -7.17 20.56
CA GLY A 174 26.70 -6.56 19.38
C GLY A 174 27.85 -7.38 18.79
N GLY A 175 28.53 -6.79 17.82
CA GLY A 175 29.64 -7.39 17.06
C GLY A 175 29.25 -7.80 15.64
N GLU A 176 30.24 -7.75 14.76
CA GLU A 176 30.08 -8.06 13.33
C GLU A 176 30.29 -9.56 13.08
N VAL A 177 29.69 -10.05 12.00
CA VAL A 177 29.82 -11.43 11.52
C VAL A 177 30.14 -11.36 10.03
N PRO A 178 31.31 -11.85 9.57
CA PRO A 178 31.67 -11.77 8.16
C PRO A 178 30.76 -12.62 7.28
N ALA A 179 30.66 -12.23 6.00
CA ALA A 179 30.03 -13.03 4.98
C ALA A 179 30.70 -14.41 4.90
N THR A 180 29.86 -15.45 4.82
CA THR A 180 30.35 -16.79 4.50
C THR A 180 30.46 -16.92 2.98
N PRO A 181 31.55 -17.47 2.43
CA PRO A 181 31.66 -17.79 1.01
C PRO A 181 30.55 -18.73 0.54
N GLY A 182 30.07 -18.54 -0.69
CA GLY A 182 29.23 -19.55 -1.34
C GLY A 182 29.97 -20.88 -1.48
N GLU A 183 29.35 -21.97 -1.07
CA GLU A 183 29.96 -23.32 -1.13
C GLU A 183 29.60 -24.06 -2.43
N ARG A 184 28.57 -23.60 -3.16
CA ARG A 184 28.01 -24.27 -4.34
C ARG A 184 27.76 -23.26 -5.45
N PRO A 185 27.98 -23.61 -6.72
CA PRO A 185 27.54 -22.78 -7.85
C PRO A 185 26.03 -22.55 -7.79
N LEU A 186 25.60 -21.35 -8.19
CA LEU A 186 24.20 -20.97 -8.33
C LEU A 186 24.01 -20.37 -9.72
N GLU A 187 22.83 -20.49 -10.31
CA GLU A 187 22.51 -19.71 -11.51
C GLU A 187 22.29 -18.24 -11.12
N ARG A 188 21.52 -18.02 -10.05
CA ARG A 188 21.11 -16.68 -9.61
C ARG A 188 21.25 -16.51 -8.10
N GLU A 189 21.70 -15.34 -7.66
CA GLU A 189 21.69 -14.98 -6.24
C GLU A 189 21.12 -13.58 -6.00
N LEU A 190 20.13 -13.49 -5.09
CA LEU A 190 19.62 -12.21 -4.59
C LEU A 190 20.48 -11.76 -3.40
N ILE A 191 21.14 -10.62 -3.54
CA ILE A 191 22.00 -10.00 -2.53
C ILE A 191 21.31 -8.76 -2.01
N LEU A 192 20.96 -8.73 -0.71
CA LEU A 192 20.29 -7.60 -0.10
C LEU A 192 20.95 -7.14 1.20
N ALA A 193 20.78 -5.86 1.50
CA ALA A 193 21.13 -5.27 2.79
C ALA A 193 19.85 -4.85 3.52
N LEU A 194 19.69 -5.29 4.77
CA LEU A 194 18.63 -4.83 5.67
C LEU A 194 19.14 -3.63 6.45
N GLY A 195 18.65 -2.45 6.08
CA GLY A 195 19.06 -1.16 6.65
C GLY A 195 18.27 -0.78 7.91
N PRO A 196 18.78 0.17 8.72
CA PRO A 196 18.12 0.59 9.96
C PRO A 196 16.76 1.29 9.76
N ASP A 197 16.52 1.85 8.57
CA ASP A 197 15.27 2.56 8.22
C ASP A 197 14.19 1.63 7.65
N GLU A 198 14.49 0.33 7.52
CA GLU A 198 13.62 -0.66 6.89
C GLU A 198 12.56 -1.17 7.87
N TRP A 199 11.47 -0.42 8.01
CA TRP A 199 10.44 -0.62 9.05
C TRP A 199 9.58 -1.90 8.88
N ASP A 200 9.55 -2.47 7.68
CA ASP A 200 8.81 -3.64 7.16
C ASP A 200 9.81 -4.72 6.66
N PHE A 201 10.90 -4.94 7.40
CA PHE A 201 11.93 -5.93 7.07
C PHE A 201 11.37 -7.35 6.87
N ASP A 202 10.20 -7.64 7.45
CA ASP A 202 9.49 -8.90 7.30
C ASP A 202 9.01 -9.13 5.86
N GLU A 203 8.55 -8.11 5.16
CA GLU A 203 8.25 -8.23 3.72
C GLU A 203 9.52 -8.61 2.94
N SER A 204 10.65 -7.95 3.23
CA SER A 204 11.92 -8.24 2.54
C SER A 204 12.45 -9.65 2.80
N LEU A 205 12.27 -10.16 4.02
CA LEU A 205 12.62 -11.54 4.34
C LEU A 205 11.67 -12.54 3.67
N ALA A 206 10.37 -12.21 3.56
CA ALA A 206 9.41 -13.05 2.87
C ALA A 206 9.74 -13.16 1.37
N GLU A 207 10.06 -12.05 0.71
CA GLU A 207 10.51 -12.05 -0.70
C GLU A 207 11.82 -12.82 -0.88
N ALA A 208 12.75 -12.69 0.07
CA ALA A 208 13.98 -13.48 0.05
C ALA A 208 13.72 -15.00 0.20
N VAL A 209 12.75 -15.40 1.03
CA VAL A 209 12.33 -16.80 1.14
C VAL A 209 11.73 -17.30 -0.17
N LEU A 210 10.83 -16.53 -0.79
CA LEU A 210 10.22 -16.87 -2.09
C LEU A 210 11.27 -16.97 -3.21
N PHE A 211 12.29 -16.11 -3.21
CA PHE A 211 13.38 -16.18 -4.17
C PHE A 211 14.24 -17.44 -3.98
N ALA A 212 14.58 -17.79 -2.74
CA ALA A 212 15.40 -18.95 -2.42
C ALA A 212 14.71 -20.30 -2.70
N ASP A 213 13.37 -20.31 -2.76
CA ASP A 213 12.55 -21.52 -2.90
C ASP A 213 12.67 -22.20 -4.29
N ARG A 214 13.10 -21.47 -5.32
CA ARG A 214 13.33 -22.05 -6.66
C ARG A 214 14.67 -22.80 -6.71
N ASP A 215 14.74 -23.86 -7.50
CA ASP A 215 16.00 -24.57 -7.75
C ASP A 215 17.07 -23.65 -8.35
N ASP A 216 18.33 -23.93 -8.07
CA ASP A 216 19.53 -23.17 -8.47
C ASP A 216 19.61 -21.67 -8.12
N GLN A 217 18.65 -21.14 -7.35
CA GLN A 217 18.67 -19.78 -6.77
C GLN A 217 19.17 -19.76 -5.32
N GLY A 218 19.90 -18.71 -4.94
CA GLY A 218 20.34 -18.45 -3.57
C GLY A 218 20.09 -17.03 -3.10
N VAL A 219 20.35 -16.78 -1.82
CA VAL A 219 20.18 -15.46 -1.19
C VAL A 219 21.33 -15.14 -0.26
N ALA A 220 21.80 -13.90 -0.31
CA ALA A 220 22.76 -13.34 0.63
C ALA A 220 22.20 -12.10 1.33
N ILE A 221 22.17 -12.09 2.66
CA ILE A 221 21.59 -10.98 3.45
C ILE A 221 22.65 -10.34 4.35
N ALA A 222 22.87 -9.04 4.19
CA ALA A 222 23.66 -8.24 5.11
C ALA A 222 22.70 -7.56 6.10
N VAL A 223 22.69 -8.02 7.35
CA VAL A 223 21.96 -7.31 8.41
C VAL A 223 22.84 -6.18 8.90
N MET A 224 22.48 -4.98 8.50
CA MET A 224 23.24 -3.81 8.86
C MET A 224 22.83 -3.25 10.19
N ASP A 225 21.63 -3.54 10.69
CA ASP A 225 20.99 -2.86 11.80
C ASP A 225 21.27 -3.43 13.23
N GLY A 226 20.80 -2.68 14.24
CA GLY A 226 20.91 -3.04 15.65
C GLY A 226 19.71 -3.86 16.15
N ARG A 227 18.71 -4.12 15.30
CA ARG A 227 17.49 -4.83 15.68
C ARG A 227 17.82 -6.30 15.84
N ALA A 228 17.51 -6.83 17.02
CA ALA A 228 17.85 -8.21 17.34
C ALA A 228 17.02 -9.23 16.56
N GLU A 229 15.84 -8.82 16.11
CA GLU A 229 14.91 -9.64 15.37
C GLU A 229 15.43 -9.95 13.97
N ASP A 230 15.84 -8.94 13.22
CA ASP A 230 16.38 -9.04 11.86
C ASP A 230 17.53 -10.04 11.78
N TRP A 231 18.54 -9.90 12.67
CA TRP A 231 19.66 -10.83 12.72
C TRP A 231 19.24 -12.24 13.12
N THR A 232 18.28 -12.38 14.03
CA THR A 232 17.79 -13.70 14.45
C THR A 232 17.05 -14.39 13.30
N LEU A 233 16.16 -13.69 12.60
CA LEU A 233 15.38 -14.25 11.49
C LEU A 233 16.26 -14.57 10.28
N ALA A 234 17.19 -13.70 9.92
CA ALA A 234 18.17 -13.98 8.87
C ALA A 234 19.01 -15.23 9.23
N SER A 235 19.42 -15.37 10.50
CA SER A 235 20.15 -16.57 10.97
C SER A 235 19.30 -17.85 10.92
N ILE A 236 18.01 -17.77 11.26
CA ILE A 236 17.09 -18.91 11.13
C ILE A 236 16.94 -19.29 9.66
N MET A 237 16.77 -18.31 8.77
CA MET A 237 16.66 -18.53 7.33
C MET A 237 17.90 -19.22 6.77
N ALA A 238 19.10 -18.74 7.11
CA ALA A 238 20.38 -19.36 6.71
C ALA A 238 20.54 -20.81 7.19
N ALA A 239 20.07 -21.11 8.41
CA ALA A 239 20.10 -22.48 8.92
C ALA A 239 18.99 -23.36 8.31
N SER A 240 17.89 -22.77 7.86
CA SER A 240 16.74 -23.50 7.32
C SER A 240 16.89 -23.82 5.84
N HIS A 241 17.75 -23.09 5.11
CA HIS A 241 17.93 -23.27 3.67
C HIS A 241 19.42 -23.23 3.24
N PRO A 242 19.93 -24.26 2.54
CA PRO A 242 21.36 -24.44 2.28
C PRO A 242 21.98 -23.42 1.33
N ARG A 243 21.16 -22.66 0.61
CA ARG A 243 21.59 -21.62 -0.36
C ARG A 243 21.39 -20.20 0.19
N VAL A 244 21.17 -20.07 1.49
CA VAL A 244 21.04 -18.77 2.16
C VAL A 244 22.27 -18.52 3.02
N ARG A 245 22.86 -17.35 2.85
CA ARG A 245 24.02 -16.89 3.64
C ARG A 245 23.77 -15.51 4.21
N VAL A 246 24.37 -15.24 5.36
CA VAL A 246 24.13 -13.99 6.09
C VAL A 246 25.42 -13.39 6.63
N SER A 247 25.44 -12.07 6.71
CA SER A 247 26.49 -11.30 7.37
C SER A 247 25.86 -10.26 8.30
N ARG A 248 26.66 -9.78 9.27
CA ARG A 248 26.27 -8.69 10.16
C ARG A 248 27.33 -7.60 10.12
N ARG A 249 26.94 -6.37 9.79
CA ARG A 249 27.83 -5.21 9.69
C ARG A 249 27.32 -4.04 10.53
N ARG A 250 28.19 -3.09 10.86
CA ARG A 250 27.76 -1.80 11.42
C ARG A 250 27.01 -0.97 10.36
N HIS A 251 26.24 0.01 10.84
CA HIS A 251 25.24 0.76 10.08
C HIS A 251 25.79 1.71 9.00
N ASP A 252 27.10 1.88 8.87
CA ASP A 252 27.69 3.07 8.24
C ASP A 252 27.96 2.97 6.74
N ASP A 253 27.94 1.77 6.13
CA ASP A 253 28.21 1.62 4.69
C ASP A 253 27.45 0.44 4.04
N PRO A 254 26.23 0.68 3.50
CA PRO A 254 25.46 -0.34 2.81
C PRO A 254 26.11 -0.86 1.54
N ALA A 255 26.74 0.01 0.76
CA ALA A 255 27.41 -0.38 -0.47
C ALA A 255 28.56 -1.35 -0.18
N ARG A 256 29.34 -1.11 0.87
CA ARG A 256 30.40 -2.03 1.31
C ARG A 256 29.86 -3.36 1.84
N ALA A 257 28.73 -3.36 2.54
CA ALA A 257 28.12 -4.60 3.03
C ALA A 257 27.62 -5.47 1.87
N LEU A 258 27.00 -4.86 0.85
CA LEU A 258 26.59 -5.52 -0.39
C LEU A 258 27.81 -6.03 -1.18
N ASP A 259 28.84 -5.19 -1.32
CA ASP A 259 30.09 -5.52 -2.03
C ASP A 259 30.82 -6.73 -1.41
N GLU A 260 30.80 -6.88 -0.09
CA GLU A 260 31.35 -8.06 0.58
C GLU A 260 30.59 -9.35 0.24
N LEU A 261 29.25 -9.29 0.27
CA LEU A 261 28.42 -10.42 -0.14
C LEU A 261 28.65 -10.74 -1.62
N LEU A 262 28.68 -9.73 -2.48
CA LEU A 262 28.94 -9.88 -3.90
C LEU A 262 30.29 -10.56 -4.16
N ARG A 263 31.37 -10.14 -3.50
CA ARG A 263 32.70 -10.74 -3.63
C ARG A 263 32.77 -12.22 -3.23
N SER A 264 31.86 -12.64 -2.36
CA SER A 264 31.76 -14.03 -1.87
C SER A 264 30.68 -14.86 -2.59
N SER A 265 30.01 -14.29 -3.60
CA SER A 265 29.03 -14.97 -4.44
C SER A 265 29.67 -15.95 -5.41
N THR A 266 28.98 -17.06 -5.65
CA THR A 266 29.32 -18.10 -6.64
C THR A 266 28.25 -18.22 -7.73
N ALA A 267 27.37 -17.22 -7.84
CA ALA A 267 26.31 -17.20 -8.83
C ALA A 267 26.81 -16.70 -10.19
N GLU A 268 26.22 -17.18 -11.28
CA GLU A 268 26.44 -16.61 -12.62
C GLU A 268 25.86 -15.18 -12.70
N ILE A 269 24.64 -14.99 -12.18
CA ILE A 269 23.96 -13.71 -12.14
C ILE A 269 23.63 -13.32 -10.71
N VAL A 270 23.86 -12.06 -10.41
CA VAL A 270 23.51 -11.47 -9.12
C VAL A 270 22.43 -10.42 -9.32
N VAL A 271 21.47 -10.40 -8.40
CA VAL A 271 20.50 -9.32 -8.25
C VAL A 271 20.84 -8.63 -6.94
N VAL A 272 21.37 -7.43 -7.01
CA VAL A 272 21.68 -6.60 -5.84
C VAL A 272 20.47 -5.73 -5.55
N ARG A 273 20.06 -5.68 -4.29
CA ARG A 273 19.00 -4.81 -3.80
C ARG A 273 19.53 -3.92 -2.68
N GLY A 274 19.38 -2.60 -2.87
CA GLY A 274 19.80 -1.57 -1.93
C GLY A 274 19.10 -1.67 -0.56
N PRO A 275 19.65 -1.03 0.49
CA PRO A 275 18.96 -0.94 1.77
C PRO A 275 17.65 -0.18 1.63
N ASN A 276 16.64 -0.52 2.43
CA ASN A 276 15.41 0.27 2.52
C ASN A 276 14.62 0.39 1.19
N GLU A 277 14.77 -0.58 0.27
CA GLU A 277 14.12 -0.59 -1.05
C GLU A 277 13.19 -1.80 -1.25
N THR A 278 12.05 -1.66 -1.92
CA THR A 278 11.18 -2.81 -2.22
C THR A 278 11.68 -3.56 -3.46
N LEU A 279 11.73 -4.89 -3.43
CA LEU A 279 11.94 -5.70 -4.64
C LEU A 279 11.27 -7.05 -4.42
N THR A 280 10.29 -7.40 -5.24
CA THR A 280 9.61 -8.70 -5.14
C THR A 280 10.52 -9.81 -5.68
N ALA A 281 10.33 -11.03 -5.21
CA ALA A 281 11.03 -12.20 -5.73
C ALA A 281 10.78 -12.39 -7.23
N ALA A 282 9.54 -12.12 -7.69
CA ALA A 282 9.17 -12.18 -9.09
C ALA A 282 9.93 -11.15 -9.94
N ASP A 283 10.03 -9.90 -9.48
CA ASP A 283 10.76 -8.86 -10.21
C ASP A 283 12.27 -9.07 -10.16
N ALA A 284 12.81 -9.59 -9.06
CA ALA A 284 14.21 -10.02 -8.98
C ALA A 284 14.53 -11.10 -10.03
N VAL A 285 13.65 -12.10 -10.18
CA VAL A 285 13.77 -13.13 -11.23
C VAL A 285 13.72 -12.50 -12.63
N ARG A 286 12.76 -11.60 -12.88
CA ARG A 286 12.62 -10.91 -14.18
C ARG A 286 13.83 -10.03 -14.52
N LEU A 287 14.46 -9.39 -13.53
CA LEU A 287 15.72 -8.65 -13.74
C LEU A 287 16.86 -9.59 -14.16
N ALA A 288 17.01 -10.73 -13.49
CA ALA A 288 18.03 -11.72 -13.84
C ALA A 288 17.82 -12.28 -15.26
N GLU A 289 16.59 -12.65 -15.62
CA GLU A 289 16.23 -13.14 -16.95
C GLU A 289 16.55 -12.11 -18.05
N ARG A 290 16.41 -10.81 -17.78
CA ARG A 290 16.82 -9.76 -18.74
C ARG A 290 18.33 -9.69 -18.91
N VAL A 291 19.09 -9.85 -17.84
CA VAL A 291 20.56 -9.92 -17.95
C VAL A 291 20.98 -11.12 -18.79
N GLU A 292 20.34 -12.28 -18.62
CA GLU A 292 20.60 -13.49 -19.41
C GLU A 292 20.38 -13.26 -20.90
N ALA A 293 19.28 -12.57 -21.24
CA ALA A 293 18.90 -12.26 -22.62
C ALA A 293 19.81 -11.21 -23.28
N GLU A 294 20.56 -10.43 -22.50
CA GLU A 294 21.42 -9.36 -22.99
C GLU A 294 22.89 -9.78 -23.09
N PRO A 295 23.71 -9.15 -23.96
CA PRO A 295 25.14 -9.45 -24.08
C PRO A 295 25.90 -9.30 -22.76
N VAL A 296 27.02 -10.03 -22.65
CA VAL A 296 28.00 -9.86 -21.57
C VAL A 296 28.40 -8.38 -21.45
N GLY A 297 28.55 -7.89 -20.22
CA GLY A 297 28.78 -6.49 -19.91
C GLY A 297 27.49 -5.69 -19.68
N THR A 298 26.30 -6.28 -19.81
CA THR A 298 25.03 -5.57 -19.58
C THR A 298 24.58 -5.64 -18.12
N ALA A 299 24.28 -4.50 -17.53
CA ALA A 299 23.61 -4.37 -16.24
C ALA A 299 22.19 -3.81 -16.44
N VAL A 300 21.24 -4.35 -15.67
CA VAL A 300 19.82 -3.99 -15.75
C VAL A 300 19.33 -3.51 -14.39
N ALA A 301 18.65 -2.36 -14.31
CA ALA A 301 17.99 -1.89 -13.09
C ALA A 301 16.49 -1.70 -13.32
N PRO A 302 15.65 -1.85 -12.28
CA PRO A 302 14.26 -1.39 -12.34
C PRO A 302 14.20 0.14 -12.31
N VAL A 303 13.03 0.72 -12.61
CA VAL A 303 12.71 2.11 -12.27
C VAL A 303 12.80 2.28 -10.77
N TRP A 304 13.57 3.29 -10.31
CA TRP A 304 13.71 3.57 -8.90
C TRP A 304 12.77 4.69 -8.46
N ARG A 305 11.87 4.39 -7.54
CA ARG A 305 10.90 5.31 -6.94
C ARG A 305 11.35 5.79 -5.56
N ASP A 306 11.05 7.03 -5.25
CA ASP A 306 11.25 7.62 -3.93
C ASP A 306 10.10 7.24 -2.98
N GLY A 307 10.27 7.48 -1.68
CA GLY A 307 9.28 7.12 -0.67
C GLY A 307 8.01 7.95 -0.69
N ASP A 308 8.03 9.11 -1.36
CA ASP A 308 6.82 9.89 -1.66
C ASP A 308 6.05 9.36 -2.90
N GLY A 309 6.63 8.40 -3.61
CA GLY A 309 6.06 7.78 -4.81
C GLY A 309 6.48 8.43 -6.13
N THR A 310 7.21 9.55 -6.10
CA THR A 310 7.85 10.13 -7.30
C THR A 310 9.02 9.26 -7.77
N ILE A 311 9.58 9.57 -8.93
CA ILE A 311 10.76 8.92 -9.48
C ILE A 311 11.98 9.40 -8.69
N ALA A 312 12.74 8.47 -8.11
CA ALA A 312 14.07 8.74 -7.60
C ALA A 312 15.10 8.75 -8.75
N ALA A 313 14.99 7.80 -9.69
CA ALA A 313 15.77 7.76 -10.93
C ALA A 313 15.18 6.81 -11.98
N VAL A 314 15.32 7.16 -13.25
CA VAL A 314 15.26 6.22 -14.40
C VAL A 314 16.65 6.15 -15.01
N GLY A 315 17.62 5.65 -14.25
CA GLY A 315 19.05 5.74 -14.58
C GLY A 315 19.65 7.12 -14.31
N ALA A 316 20.82 7.38 -14.87
CA ALA A 316 21.57 8.62 -14.66
C ALA A 316 22.27 9.11 -15.92
N ASP A 317 22.49 10.43 -15.95
CA ASP A 317 23.24 11.16 -16.97
C ASP A 317 24.22 12.16 -16.33
N ALA A 318 24.87 12.99 -17.14
CA ALA A 318 25.88 13.95 -16.67
C ALA A 318 25.33 15.01 -15.70
N GLU A 319 24.00 15.21 -15.67
CA GLU A 319 23.31 16.17 -14.81
C GLU A 319 22.82 15.55 -13.50
N GLY A 320 22.75 14.21 -13.43
CA GLY A 320 22.42 13.46 -12.24
C GLY A 320 21.46 12.32 -12.53
N ARG A 321 20.51 12.10 -11.63
CA ARG A 321 19.47 11.06 -11.77
C ARG A 321 18.41 11.54 -12.77
N PHE A 322 18.21 10.76 -13.83
CA PHE A 322 17.27 11.10 -14.89
C PHE A 322 15.83 11.05 -14.38
N LEU A 323 15.04 12.09 -14.71
CA LEU A 323 13.65 12.30 -14.25
C LEU A 323 13.45 12.32 -12.73
N ALA A 324 14.48 12.58 -11.93
CA ALA A 324 14.34 12.66 -10.47
C ALA A 324 13.30 13.72 -10.04
N GLY A 325 12.40 13.33 -9.14
CA GLY A 325 11.31 14.15 -8.63
C GLY A 325 10.09 14.26 -9.55
N HIS A 326 10.11 13.65 -10.74
CA HIS A 326 8.92 13.57 -11.60
C HIS A 326 7.93 12.50 -11.11
N PRO A 327 6.62 12.65 -11.37
CA PRO A 327 5.65 11.57 -11.19
C PRO A 327 5.95 10.38 -12.10
N VAL A 328 5.54 9.17 -11.66
CA VAL A 328 5.78 7.92 -12.39
C VAL A 328 5.13 7.93 -13.79
N GLU A 329 4.03 8.67 -13.97
CA GLU A 329 3.35 8.81 -15.25
C GLU A 329 4.23 9.45 -16.33
N ASP A 330 5.29 10.19 -15.97
CA ASP A 330 6.23 10.77 -16.95
C ASP A 330 7.08 9.71 -17.67
N ILE A 331 7.13 8.48 -17.15
CA ILE A 331 7.80 7.36 -17.83
C ILE A 331 7.01 6.91 -19.06
N SER A 332 5.68 7.06 -19.06
CA SER A 332 4.83 6.57 -20.16
C SER A 332 5.15 7.18 -21.52
N ALA A 333 5.76 8.37 -21.54
CA ALA A 333 6.18 9.04 -22.77
C ALA A 333 7.39 8.35 -23.45
N LEU A 334 8.22 7.62 -22.69
CA LEU A 334 9.46 6.99 -23.20
C LEU A 334 9.19 5.84 -24.19
N GLY A 335 7.94 5.40 -24.32
CA GLY A 335 7.47 4.45 -25.33
C GLY A 335 6.96 3.13 -24.73
N THR A 336 6.68 2.16 -25.61
CA THR A 336 6.28 0.80 -25.23
C THR A 336 7.47 -0.15 -25.02
N ASP A 337 8.68 0.29 -25.37
CA ASP A 337 9.88 -0.49 -25.09
C ASP A 337 10.09 -0.55 -23.59
N THR A 338 10.11 -1.75 -23.05
CA THR A 338 10.31 -1.98 -21.62
C THR A 338 11.78 -1.86 -21.23
N ASN A 339 12.72 -1.83 -22.17
CA ASN A 339 14.15 -1.69 -21.91
C ASN A 339 14.65 -0.33 -22.42
N LEU A 340 15.03 0.55 -21.50
CA LEU A 340 15.60 1.85 -21.83
C LEU A 340 17.11 1.85 -21.60
N GLU A 341 17.88 2.02 -22.66
CA GLU A 341 19.33 2.22 -22.53
C GLU A 341 19.64 3.61 -21.98
N MET A 342 20.46 3.66 -20.92
CA MET A 342 20.83 4.89 -20.22
C MET A 342 22.36 5.07 -20.19
N PRO A 343 22.88 6.31 -20.09
CA PRO A 343 24.31 6.56 -19.91
C PRO A 343 24.90 5.81 -18.72
N ALA A 344 24.19 5.77 -17.60
CA ALA A 344 24.53 4.98 -16.41
C ALA A 344 23.26 4.52 -15.67
N LEU A 345 23.38 3.50 -14.83
CA LEU A 345 22.35 3.18 -13.84
C LEU A 345 22.46 4.13 -12.64
N ALA A 346 21.46 4.12 -11.77
CA ALA A 346 21.41 4.92 -10.54
C ALA A 346 21.03 4.04 -9.34
N GLY A 347 21.29 4.51 -8.13
CA GLY A 347 20.97 3.78 -6.90
C GLY A 347 21.87 2.56 -6.62
N LEU A 348 21.33 1.59 -5.88
CA LEU A 348 22.02 0.37 -5.45
C LEU A 348 21.31 -0.93 -5.86
N THR A 349 20.19 -0.83 -6.57
CA THR A 349 19.40 -1.98 -7.00
C THR A 349 19.59 -2.24 -8.49
N PHE A 350 20.17 -3.39 -8.84
CA PHE A 350 20.47 -3.79 -10.21
C PHE A 350 20.70 -5.30 -10.31
N ALA A 351 20.60 -5.85 -11.51
CA ALA A 351 21.04 -7.20 -11.85
C ALA A 351 22.18 -7.14 -12.87
N VAL A 352 23.12 -8.08 -12.77
CA VAL A 352 24.28 -8.16 -13.65
C VAL A 352 24.91 -9.55 -13.57
N ARG A 353 25.66 -9.97 -14.60
CA ARG A 353 26.52 -11.15 -14.48
C ARG A 353 27.61 -10.87 -13.44
N ARG A 354 27.89 -11.85 -12.58
CA ARG A 354 28.82 -11.66 -11.47
C ARG A 354 30.21 -11.21 -11.95
N ASP A 355 30.70 -11.79 -13.03
CA ASP A 355 32.02 -11.50 -13.60
C ASP A 355 32.14 -10.10 -14.24
N ASP A 356 31.00 -9.45 -14.51
CA ASP A 356 30.97 -8.09 -15.07
C ASP A 356 31.09 -7.01 -13.98
N VAL A 357 31.05 -7.37 -12.69
CA VAL A 357 31.32 -6.42 -11.60
C VAL A 357 32.82 -6.32 -11.32
N ARG A 358 33.44 -5.28 -11.88
CA ARG A 358 34.90 -5.04 -11.81
C ARG A 358 35.31 -3.96 -10.80
N SER A 359 34.35 -3.23 -10.26
CA SER A 359 34.59 -2.10 -9.36
C SER A 359 33.91 -2.31 -8.02
N ASP A 360 34.54 -1.82 -6.97
CA ASP A 360 33.96 -1.80 -5.63
C ASP A 360 32.69 -0.95 -5.60
N LEU A 361 31.61 -1.45 -5.02
CA LEU A 361 30.40 -0.64 -4.83
C LEU A 361 30.64 0.45 -3.78
N ARG A 362 30.47 1.72 -4.15
CA ARG A 362 30.66 2.90 -3.28
C ARG A 362 29.60 3.96 -3.57
N GLY A 363 29.17 4.66 -2.52
CA GLY A 363 28.21 5.76 -2.63
C GLY A 363 26.76 5.31 -2.75
N SER A 364 25.86 6.28 -2.88
CA SER A 364 24.40 6.09 -3.01
C SER A 364 23.95 5.68 -4.41
N ASP A 365 24.83 5.81 -5.40
CA ASP A 365 24.56 5.50 -6.82
C ASP A 365 25.60 4.52 -7.38
N ALA A 366 26.02 3.53 -6.58
CA ALA A 366 27.06 2.58 -6.97
C ALA A 366 26.72 1.75 -8.21
N ALA A 367 25.43 1.61 -8.55
CA ALA A 367 24.99 0.98 -9.80
C ALA A 367 25.56 1.69 -11.04
N SER A 368 25.90 2.99 -10.96
CA SER A 368 26.51 3.73 -12.05
C SER A 368 27.86 3.15 -12.51
N LEU A 369 28.56 2.46 -11.60
CA LEU A 369 29.87 1.84 -11.83
C LEU A 369 29.79 0.42 -12.42
N VAL A 370 28.58 -0.10 -12.66
CA VAL A 370 28.34 -1.50 -13.01
C VAL A 370 27.93 -1.64 -14.47
N GLY A 371 28.50 -2.65 -15.14
CA GLY A 371 28.23 -2.96 -16.54
C GLY A 371 28.86 -1.96 -17.52
N GLU A 372 29.23 -2.47 -18.69
CA GLU A 372 29.64 -1.68 -19.85
C GLU A 372 28.42 -1.08 -20.58
N ARG A 373 27.25 -1.69 -20.44
CA ARG A 373 25.95 -1.22 -20.95
C ARG A 373 24.92 -1.17 -19.82
N ALA A 374 24.12 -0.09 -19.74
CA ALA A 374 23.11 0.11 -18.71
C ALA A 374 21.71 0.15 -19.30
N ILE A 375 20.83 -0.73 -18.82
CA ILE A 375 19.42 -0.80 -19.21
C ILE A 375 18.55 -0.57 -17.98
N VAL A 376 17.53 0.28 -18.12
CA VAL A 376 16.46 0.43 -17.14
C VAL A 376 15.22 -0.30 -17.64
N ALA A 377 14.74 -1.26 -16.86
CA ALA A 377 13.50 -1.97 -17.11
C ALA A 377 12.30 -1.11 -16.68
N LEU A 378 11.63 -0.45 -17.64
CA LEU A 378 10.55 0.52 -17.40
C LEU A 378 9.27 -0.08 -16.80
N ASP A 379 9.10 -1.39 -16.90
CA ASP A 379 7.96 -2.16 -16.39
C ASP A 379 8.27 -2.90 -15.08
N LEU A 380 9.44 -2.64 -14.49
CA LEU A 380 9.87 -3.13 -13.18
C LEU A 380 10.13 -1.93 -12.28
N GLU A 381 9.71 -2.00 -11.03
CA GLU A 381 9.85 -0.90 -10.08
C GLU A 381 10.47 -1.37 -8.76
N THR A 382 11.40 -0.57 -8.22
CA THR A 382 11.80 -0.60 -6.81
C THR A 382 11.40 0.72 -6.17
N ARG A 383 11.06 0.71 -4.88
CA ARG A 383 10.69 1.93 -4.14
C ARG A 383 11.47 2.04 -2.84
N THR A 384 12.10 3.19 -2.63
CA THR A 384 12.66 3.55 -1.32
C THR A 384 11.52 3.73 -0.32
N ARG A 385 11.63 3.19 0.88
CA ARG A 385 10.51 3.23 1.84
C ARG A 385 10.40 4.53 2.61
N SER A 386 11.46 5.33 2.66
CA SER A 386 11.50 6.62 3.34
C SER A 386 11.86 7.75 2.37
N THR A 387 13.15 8.00 2.15
CA THR A 387 13.62 9.03 1.22
C THR A 387 14.88 8.53 0.56
N ALA A 388 14.95 8.68 -0.77
CA ALA A 388 16.14 8.33 -1.52
C ALA A 388 17.34 9.16 -0.99
N PRO A 389 18.52 8.53 -0.81
CA PRO A 389 19.71 9.27 -0.43
C PRO A 389 20.07 10.30 -1.51
N ARG A 390 20.79 11.36 -1.14
CA ARG A 390 21.27 12.36 -2.11
C ARG A 390 22.07 11.68 -3.23
N ALA A 391 21.95 12.23 -4.44
CA ALA A 391 22.70 11.75 -5.60
C ALA A 391 24.21 11.93 -5.41
N ASP A 392 24.98 10.88 -5.70
CA ASP A 392 26.44 10.93 -5.80
C ASP A 392 26.83 11.45 -7.18
N LEU A 393 26.76 12.78 -7.37
CA LEU A 393 27.00 13.41 -8.66
C LEU A 393 28.43 13.21 -9.18
N ASP A 394 29.41 13.14 -8.29
CA ASP A 394 30.80 12.92 -8.68
C ASP A 394 31.00 11.48 -9.17
N GLY A 395 30.44 10.50 -8.45
CA GLY A 395 30.37 9.10 -8.88
C GLY A 395 29.68 8.95 -10.24
N ILE A 396 28.48 9.52 -10.38
CA ILE A 396 27.71 9.49 -11.64
C ILE A 396 28.53 10.10 -12.79
N ARG A 397 29.04 11.32 -12.63
CA ARG A 397 29.79 12.01 -13.70
C ARG A 397 31.04 11.26 -14.14
N SER A 398 31.67 10.53 -13.23
CA SER A 398 32.83 9.71 -13.56
C SER A 398 32.49 8.45 -14.37
N ALA A 399 31.24 8.00 -14.31
CA ALA A 399 30.77 6.74 -14.89
C ALA A 399 29.87 6.91 -16.14
N VAL A 400 29.28 8.10 -16.32
CA VAL A 400 28.36 8.40 -17.44
C VAL A 400 29.04 8.19 -18.78
N ARG A 401 28.42 7.35 -19.62
CA ARG A 401 28.82 7.11 -21.00
C ARG A 401 28.33 8.21 -21.95
N PRO A 402 29.01 8.44 -23.08
CA PRO A 402 28.58 9.42 -24.08
C PRO A 402 27.38 8.90 -24.89
N ILE A 403 26.20 8.91 -24.27
CA ILE A 403 24.91 8.74 -24.93
C ILE A 403 24.23 10.11 -24.95
N GLU A 404 23.69 10.51 -26.10
CA GLU A 404 22.96 11.78 -26.26
C GLU A 404 21.67 11.76 -25.42
N THR A 405 21.64 12.51 -24.32
CA THR A 405 20.49 12.55 -23.41
C THR A 405 19.40 13.52 -23.82
N GLU A 406 19.68 14.41 -24.79
CA GLU A 406 18.67 15.32 -25.33
C GLU A 406 17.55 14.56 -26.07
N ASP A 407 17.90 13.50 -26.82
CA ASP A 407 16.90 12.62 -27.44
C ASP A 407 16.03 11.91 -26.40
N LEU A 408 16.63 11.46 -25.29
CA LEU A 408 15.90 10.82 -24.19
C LEU A 408 14.92 11.80 -23.51
N LEU A 409 15.32 13.06 -23.31
CA LEU A 409 14.43 14.09 -22.78
C LEU A 409 13.27 14.38 -23.73
N LEU A 410 13.56 14.53 -25.03
CA LEU A 410 12.54 14.75 -26.06
C LEU A 410 11.56 13.58 -26.15
N ARG A 411 12.05 12.34 -26.08
CA ARG A 411 11.24 11.12 -25.99
C ARG A 411 10.38 11.10 -24.72
N ALA A 412 10.90 11.58 -23.59
CA ALA A 412 10.12 11.76 -22.36
C ALA A 412 9.12 12.93 -22.44
N GLY A 413 9.05 13.66 -23.55
CA GLY A 413 8.12 14.77 -23.79
C GLY A 413 8.60 16.12 -23.25
N TRP A 414 9.91 16.25 -22.99
CA TRP A 414 10.52 17.44 -22.39
C TRP A 414 11.55 18.09 -23.32
N GLU A 415 11.54 19.41 -23.36
CA GLU A 415 12.61 20.22 -23.94
C GLU A 415 13.44 20.86 -22.83
N ARG A 416 14.75 20.87 -22.99
CA ARG A 416 15.66 21.59 -22.10
C ARG A 416 15.48 23.10 -22.23
N VAL A 417 15.49 23.80 -21.10
CA VAL A 417 15.49 25.28 -21.05
C VAL A 417 16.75 25.80 -20.37
N PRO A 418 17.26 26.98 -20.77
CA PRO A 418 18.52 27.50 -20.24
C PRO A 418 18.39 28.00 -18.79
N GLU A 419 17.21 28.47 -18.40
CA GLU A 419 16.94 29.12 -17.11
C GLU A 419 15.66 28.58 -16.47
N GLY A 420 15.58 28.69 -15.14
CA GLY A 420 14.43 28.23 -14.35
C GLY A 420 14.83 27.35 -13.17
N PRO A 421 13.83 26.89 -12.39
CA PRO A 421 14.03 25.86 -11.37
C PRO A 421 14.54 24.55 -12.00
N SER A 422 15.24 23.73 -11.21
CA SER A 422 15.61 22.38 -11.63
C SER A 422 14.45 21.40 -11.39
N PRO A 423 14.20 20.43 -12.29
CA PRO A 423 14.88 20.25 -13.57
C PRO A 423 14.49 21.34 -14.57
N ARG A 424 15.49 21.83 -15.33
CA ARG A 424 15.32 22.94 -16.29
C ARG A 424 14.72 22.42 -17.59
N VAL A 425 13.45 22.05 -17.51
CA VAL A 425 12.71 21.48 -18.63
C VAL A 425 11.36 22.16 -18.81
N ARG A 426 10.79 22.06 -20.01
CA ARG A 426 9.42 22.47 -20.30
C ARG A 426 8.76 21.45 -21.24
N ARG A 427 7.43 21.40 -21.25
CA ARG A 427 6.70 20.67 -22.29
C ARG A 427 6.49 21.54 -23.53
N PRO A 428 6.65 20.99 -24.75
CA PRO A 428 6.24 21.68 -25.97
C PRO A 428 4.73 21.97 -25.95
N PRO A 429 4.30 23.18 -26.37
CA PRO A 429 2.88 23.51 -26.44
C PRO A 429 2.19 22.63 -27.49
N ARG A 430 1.05 22.04 -27.11
CA ARG A 430 0.24 21.18 -27.99
C ARG A 430 -1.24 21.56 -27.89
N ARG A 431 -1.99 21.23 -28.94
CA ARG A 431 -3.46 21.37 -29.01
C ARG A 431 -4.08 20.02 -29.34
N THR A 432 -5.31 19.84 -28.91
CA THR A 432 -6.14 18.67 -29.21
C THR A 432 -7.56 19.12 -29.54
N THR A 433 -8.29 18.32 -30.31
CA THR A 433 -9.67 18.58 -30.69
C THR A 433 -10.58 17.65 -29.88
N LEU A 434 -11.55 18.23 -29.19
CA LEU A 434 -12.53 17.50 -28.39
C LEU A 434 -13.61 16.87 -29.28
N ALA A 435 -14.42 15.97 -28.71
CA ALA A 435 -15.46 15.25 -29.44
C ALA A 435 -16.54 16.17 -30.05
N ASP A 436 -16.73 17.37 -29.49
CA ASP A 436 -17.65 18.40 -30.00
C ASP A 436 -17.01 19.30 -31.07
N GLY A 437 -15.76 19.05 -31.47
CA GLY A 437 -15.00 19.85 -32.44
C GLY A 437 -14.21 21.01 -31.83
N THR A 438 -14.38 21.30 -30.53
CA THR A 438 -13.66 22.39 -29.87
C THR A 438 -12.16 22.11 -29.82
N GLU A 439 -11.33 23.05 -30.27
CA GLU A 439 -9.89 22.96 -30.06
C GLU A 439 -9.48 23.54 -28.69
N VAL A 440 -8.69 22.77 -27.94
CA VAL A 440 -8.18 23.15 -26.63
C VAL A 440 -6.67 22.89 -26.52
N PRO A 441 -5.93 23.62 -25.66
CA PRO A 441 -4.57 23.24 -25.33
C PRO A 441 -4.51 21.89 -24.61
N VAL A 442 -3.42 21.16 -24.82
CA VAL A 442 -3.06 20.01 -23.99
C VAL A 442 -2.35 20.54 -22.76
N LEU A 443 -3.04 20.53 -21.62
CA LEU A 443 -2.49 20.97 -20.35
C LEU A 443 -1.98 19.76 -19.56
N ARG A 444 -0.98 20.00 -18.71
CA ARG A 444 -0.55 19.04 -17.69
C ARG A 444 -1.32 19.25 -16.38
N TRP A 445 -2.02 18.22 -15.95
CA TRP A 445 -2.85 18.19 -14.75
C TRP A 445 -2.19 17.38 -13.64
N ALA A 446 -2.07 17.95 -12.45
CA ALA A 446 -1.72 17.22 -11.23
C ALA A 446 -2.97 17.01 -10.37
N LEU A 447 -3.36 15.75 -10.16
CA LEU A 447 -4.42 15.38 -9.21
C LEU A 447 -3.77 15.11 -7.86
N ARG A 448 -3.94 16.02 -6.89
CA ARG A 448 -3.37 15.89 -5.55
C ARG A 448 -4.39 15.28 -4.60
N THR A 449 -3.96 14.27 -3.85
CA THR A 449 -4.87 13.42 -3.07
C THR A 449 -4.39 13.27 -1.62
N ALA A 450 -5.26 12.76 -0.75
CA ALA A 450 -4.92 12.36 0.62
C ALA A 450 -4.36 10.92 0.72
N ILE A 451 -4.09 10.27 -0.42
CA ILE A 451 -3.78 8.84 -0.48
C ILE A 451 -2.34 8.60 -0.01
N PRO A 452 -2.08 7.56 0.82
CA PRO A 452 -0.73 7.14 1.15
C PRO A 452 0.01 6.57 -0.07
N VAL A 453 1.32 6.37 0.04
CA VAL A 453 2.13 5.73 -1.01
C VAL A 453 2.09 4.20 -0.88
N GLY A 454 2.21 3.50 -1.99
CA GLY A 454 2.40 2.05 -2.04
C GLY A 454 1.10 1.24 -1.94
N PRO A 455 1.18 -0.08 -1.68
CA PRO A 455 0.04 -1.01 -1.79
C PRO A 455 -1.18 -0.63 -0.94
N ARG A 456 -0.97 0.04 0.20
CA ARG A 456 -2.05 0.53 1.07
C ARG A 456 -2.97 1.53 0.36
N ALA A 457 -2.49 2.21 -0.67
CA ALA A 457 -3.28 3.11 -1.50
C ALA A 457 -4.48 2.41 -2.16
N GLU A 458 -4.35 1.13 -2.55
CA GLU A 458 -5.42 0.41 -3.27
C GLU A 458 -6.69 0.22 -2.42
N GLY A 459 -6.54 0.24 -1.09
CA GLY A 459 -7.66 0.20 -0.15
C GLY A 459 -8.42 1.53 0.00
N TRP A 460 -7.93 2.63 -0.59
CA TRP A 460 -8.57 3.94 -0.52
C TRP A 460 -9.45 4.19 -1.74
N GLY A 461 -10.71 4.58 -1.50
CA GLY A 461 -11.63 4.98 -2.58
C GLY A 461 -11.10 6.15 -3.41
N ASP A 462 -10.41 7.09 -2.77
CA ASP A 462 -9.76 8.26 -3.39
C ASP A 462 -8.77 7.84 -4.51
N THR A 463 -8.13 6.68 -4.41
CA THR A 463 -7.25 6.12 -5.45
C THR A 463 -8.01 5.86 -6.74
N HIS A 464 -9.14 5.19 -6.63
CA HIS A 464 -9.98 4.88 -7.78
C HIS A 464 -10.67 6.14 -8.32
N PHE A 465 -11.03 7.07 -7.43
CA PHE A 465 -11.57 8.39 -7.80
C PHE A 465 -10.57 9.21 -8.63
N ALA A 466 -9.31 9.31 -8.18
CA ALA A 466 -8.25 10.04 -8.89
C ALA A 466 -7.90 9.37 -10.23
N ARG A 467 -7.82 8.03 -10.27
CA ARG A 467 -7.58 7.28 -11.52
C ARG A 467 -8.69 7.46 -12.54
N ALA A 468 -9.95 7.42 -12.11
CA ALA A 468 -11.09 7.63 -12.99
C ALA A 468 -11.15 9.07 -13.54
N LEU A 469 -10.88 10.07 -12.69
CA LEU A 469 -10.75 11.46 -13.14
C LEU A 469 -9.59 11.64 -14.12
N ALA A 470 -8.43 11.02 -13.84
CA ALA A 470 -7.29 11.05 -14.75
C ALA A 470 -7.63 10.41 -16.11
N GLY A 471 -8.32 9.26 -16.11
CA GLY A 471 -8.80 8.62 -17.33
C GLY A 471 -9.73 9.53 -18.14
N ALA A 472 -10.68 10.19 -17.49
CA ALA A 472 -11.60 11.13 -18.12
C ALA A 472 -10.90 12.37 -18.71
N LEU A 473 -9.96 12.97 -17.98
CA LEU A 473 -9.15 14.08 -18.48
C LEU A 473 -8.25 13.65 -19.67
N ARG A 474 -7.67 12.45 -19.62
CA ARG A 474 -6.89 11.88 -20.74
C ARG A 474 -7.74 11.66 -21.99
N ARG A 475 -9.02 11.27 -21.85
CA ARG A 475 -9.97 11.20 -22.99
C ARG A 475 -10.28 12.57 -23.59
N LEU A 476 -10.11 13.66 -22.84
CA LEU A 476 -10.14 15.04 -23.36
C LEU A 476 -8.76 15.48 -23.91
N GLY A 477 -7.86 14.53 -24.17
CA GLY A 477 -6.52 14.76 -24.71
C GLY A 477 -5.55 15.46 -23.76
N GLN A 478 -5.87 15.52 -22.47
CA GLN A 478 -5.02 16.15 -21.45
C GLN A 478 -3.98 15.17 -20.91
N GLU A 479 -2.90 15.70 -20.33
CA GLU A 479 -1.89 14.89 -19.64
C GLU A 479 -2.12 14.97 -18.14
N VAL A 480 -2.06 13.83 -17.45
CA VAL A 480 -2.46 13.77 -16.05
C VAL A 480 -1.50 12.93 -15.25
N VAL A 481 -1.08 13.48 -14.12
CA VAL A 481 -0.30 12.81 -13.07
C VAL A 481 -1.10 12.78 -11.78
N ILE A 482 -0.85 11.77 -10.94
CA ILE A 482 -1.53 11.62 -9.65
C ILE A 482 -0.48 11.71 -8.54
N ASP A 483 -0.59 12.75 -7.73
CA ASP A 483 0.27 12.94 -6.58
C ASP A 483 -0.36 12.29 -5.34
N SER A 484 0.42 11.40 -4.71
CA SER A 484 0.15 10.92 -3.36
C SER A 484 0.16 12.09 -2.38
N TYR A 485 -0.33 11.87 -1.16
CA TYR A 485 -0.24 12.89 -0.13
C TYR A 485 1.22 13.28 0.17
N ALA A 486 2.14 12.32 0.16
CA ALA A 486 3.56 12.58 0.40
C ALA A 486 4.19 13.42 -0.73
N ALA A 487 3.79 13.20 -1.98
CA ALA A 487 4.30 13.91 -3.16
C ALA A 487 3.64 15.29 -3.39
N ARG A 488 2.72 15.74 -2.51
CA ARG A 488 1.95 16.99 -2.70
C ARG A 488 2.82 18.26 -2.82
N GLU A 489 4.06 18.21 -2.36
CA GLU A 489 5.07 19.28 -2.44
C GLU A 489 6.29 18.87 -3.30
N ARG A 490 6.13 17.92 -4.24
CA ARG A 490 7.23 17.44 -5.07
C ARG A 490 7.96 18.60 -5.79
N PRO A 491 9.28 18.51 -5.97
CA PRO A 491 10.09 19.61 -6.52
C PRO A 491 9.68 20.02 -7.93
N THR A 492 9.06 19.11 -8.69
CA THR A 492 8.66 19.30 -10.10
C THR A 492 7.25 19.87 -10.27
N ARG A 493 6.53 20.25 -9.21
CA ARG A 493 5.14 20.76 -9.34
C ARG A 493 5.02 22.07 -10.11
N HIS A 494 6.14 22.79 -10.28
CA HIS A 494 6.21 23.98 -11.11
C HIS A 494 6.05 23.70 -12.61
N LEU A 495 6.10 22.42 -13.01
CA LEU A 495 5.89 21.97 -14.38
C LEU A 495 4.40 21.73 -14.72
N ASP A 496 3.50 21.78 -13.75
CA ASP A 496 2.07 21.51 -13.96
C ASP A 496 1.31 22.77 -14.35
N ASP A 497 0.44 22.66 -15.35
CA ASP A 497 -0.41 23.76 -15.81
C ASP A 497 -1.65 23.95 -14.93
N VAL A 498 -2.18 22.84 -14.41
CA VAL A 498 -3.39 22.80 -13.60
C VAL A 498 -3.20 21.81 -12.47
N THR A 499 -3.59 22.20 -11.27
CA THR A 499 -3.67 21.33 -10.09
C THR A 499 -5.12 21.17 -9.68
N VAL A 500 -5.56 19.95 -9.41
CA VAL A 500 -6.84 19.65 -8.75
C VAL A 500 -6.54 19.02 -7.39
N ALA A 501 -6.79 19.76 -6.32
CA ALA A 501 -6.76 19.22 -4.96
C ALA A 501 -8.07 18.49 -4.67
N LEU A 502 -8.02 17.16 -4.63
CA LEU A 502 -9.14 16.31 -4.19
C LEU A 502 -9.14 16.26 -2.66
N ARG A 503 -9.90 17.19 -2.05
CA ARG A 503 -9.92 17.39 -0.60
C ARG A 503 -10.77 16.31 0.08
N GLY A 504 -10.07 15.26 0.52
CA GLY A 504 -10.55 14.18 1.37
C GLY A 504 -10.43 14.52 2.86
N PRO A 505 -9.90 13.63 3.72
CA PRO A 505 -9.66 13.92 5.14
C PRO A 505 -8.44 14.82 5.38
N GLU A 506 -7.43 14.79 4.51
CA GLU A 506 -6.19 15.56 4.71
C GLU A 506 -6.19 16.93 4.03
N PRO A 507 -5.63 17.98 4.65
CA PRO A 507 -5.54 19.32 4.07
C PRO A 507 -4.58 19.35 2.87
N LEU A 508 -5.00 20.09 1.84
CA LEU A 508 -4.23 20.32 0.62
C LEU A 508 -4.25 21.82 0.30
N GLU A 509 -3.08 22.44 0.21
CA GLU A 509 -2.93 23.86 -0.08
C GLU A 509 -3.02 24.15 -1.58
N ALA A 510 -3.32 25.38 -1.98
CA ALA A 510 -3.28 25.77 -3.39
C ALA A 510 -1.85 25.66 -3.95
N SER A 511 -1.73 25.24 -5.21
CA SER A 511 -0.44 25.30 -5.90
C SER A 511 -0.08 26.77 -6.16
N PRO A 512 1.17 27.20 -5.90
CA PRO A 512 1.63 28.53 -6.31
C PRO A 512 1.96 28.62 -7.81
N TYR A 513 1.82 27.51 -8.55
CA TYR A 513 2.10 27.38 -9.97
C TYR A 513 0.85 26.96 -10.74
N GLY A 514 0.70 27.50 -11.95
CA GLY A 514 -0.44 27.19 -12.82
C GLY A 514 -1.79 27.63 -12.23
N VAL A 515 -2.87 26.98 -12.68
CA VAL A 515 -4.21 27.13 -12.10
C VAL A 515 -4.40 26.12 -10.98
N SER A 516 -4.93 26.55 -9.85
CA SER A 516 -5.22 25.69 -8.70
C SER A 516 -6.73 25.58 -8.47
N LEU A 517 -7.27 24.37 -8.64
CA LEU A 517 -8.67 24.03 -8.41
C LEU A 517 -8.80 23.18 -7.13
N LEU A 518 -9.80 23.47 -6.30
CA LEU A 518 -10.15 22.68 -5.12
C LEU A 518 -11.45 21.93 -5.36
N TRP A 519 -11.49 20.63 -5.07
CA TRP A 519 -12.73 19.86 -5.03
C TRP A 519 -12.88 19.18 -3.67
N VAL A 520 -13.77 19.74 -2.85
CA VAL A 520 -14.16 19.17 -1.55
C VAL A 520 -15.06 17.97 -1.77
N ILE A 521 -14.51 16.76 -1.58
CA ILE A 521 -15.23 15.50 -1.82
C ILE A 521 -15.75 14.86 -0.53
N SER A 522 -15.18 15.17 0.64
CA SER A 522 -15.63 14.64 1.93
C SER A 522 -15.23 15.53 3.11
N HIS A 523 -15.50 15.08 4.35
CA HIS A 523 -15.14 15.74 5.61
C HIS A 523 -15.46 17.25 5.67
N PRO A 524 -16.71 17.66 5.36
CA PRO A 524 -17.09 19.08 5.33
C PRO A 524 -16.97 19.79 6.68
N ASP A 525 -16.92 19.03 7.77
CA ASP A 525 -16.73 19.51 9.14
C ASP A 525 -15.29 19.97 9.44
N GLU A 526 -14.33 19.61 8.59
CA GLU A 526 -12.91 19.96 8.76
C GLU A 526 -12.46 21.11 7.86
N ILE A 527 -13.34 21.61 6.98
CA ILE A 527 -13.00 22.66 6.03
C ILE A 527 -13.04 24.03 6.69
N THR A 528 -11.93 24.75 6.61
CA THR A 528 -11.78 26.10 7.14
C THR A 528 -11.46 27.11 6.04
N ARG A 529 -11.37 28.40 6.41
CA ARG A 529 -10.88 29.44 5.49
C ARG A 529 -9.46 29.17 4.99
N ALA A 530 -8.63 28.47 5.76
CA ALA A 530 -7.27 28.12 5.34
C ALA A 530 -7.28 27.12 4.18
N ASP A 531 -8.19 26.13 4.21
CA ASP A 531 -8.29 25.08 3.19
C ASP A 531 -8.72 25.60 1.82
N VAL A 532 -9.49 26.70 1.76
CA VAL A 532 -9.98 27.28 0.50
C VAL A 532 -9.10 28.42 -0.03
N ARG A 533 -8.09 28.85 0.74
CA ARG A 533 -7.29 30.03 0.41
C ARG A 533 -6.36 29.75 -0.78
N GLY A 534 -6.34 30.70 -1.72
CA GLY A 534 -5.40 30.71 -2.84
C GLY A 534 -5.81 29.87 -4.04
N PHE A 535 -6.92 29.14 -3.96
CA PHE A 535 -7.47 28.42 -5.10
C PHE A 535 -8.21 29.38 -6.05
N ASP A 536 -8.05 29.17 -7.35
CA ASP A 536 -8.72 29.96 -8.39
C ASP A 536 -10.21 29.64 -8.46
N ARG A 537 -10.58 28.38 -8.23
CA ARG A 537 -11.98 27.91 -8.14
C ARG A 537 -12.11 26.82 -7.07
N VAL A 538 -13.23 26.86 -6.38
CA VAL A 538 -13.58 25.90 -5.34
C VAL A 538 -14.88 25.20 -5.73
N PHE A 539 -14.85 23.88 -5.67
CA PHE A 539 -15.98 23.00 -5.91
C PHE A 539 -16.28 22.16 -4.67
N ALA A 540 -17.53 21.74 -4.50
CA ALA A 540 -17.92 20.86 -3.42
C ALA A 540 -18.95 19.81 -3.83
N ALA A 541 -18.81 18.61 -3.26
CA ALA A 541 -19.69 17.48 -3.50
C ALA A 541 -21.06 17.55 -2.80
N SER A 542 -21.51 18.76 -2.45
CA SER A 542 -22.81 19.03 -1.85
C SER A 542 -23.30 20.41 -2.26
N ALA A 543 -24.47 20.47 -2.89
CA ALA A 543 -25.11 21.72 -3.26
C ALA A 543 -25.57 22.57 -2.05
N PRO A 544 -26.24 22.04 -1.01
CA PRO A 544 -26.60 22.85 0.14
C PRO A 544 -25.36 23.38 0.88
N TRP A 545 -24.35 22.53 1.09
CA TRP A 545 -23.12 22.95 1.77
C TRP A 545 -22.33 23.97 0.97
N ALA A 546 -22.23 23.83 -0.36
CA ALA A 546 -21.55 24.80 -1.22
C ALA A 546 -22.10 26.23 -1.02
N ARG A 547 -23.43 26.38 -1.00
CA ARG A 547 -24.08 27.68 -0.77
C ARG A 547 -23.80 28.22 0.64
N GLU A 548 -23.99 27.39 1.66
CA GLU A 548 -23.81 27.81 3.06
C GLU A 548 -22.35 28.16 3.37
N ALA A 549 -21.43 27.25 3.07
CA ALA A 549 -20.01 27.42 3.33
C ALA A 549 -19.40 28.53 2.47
N GLY A 550 -19.87 28.72 1.23
CA GLY A 550 -19.42 29.83 0.39
C GLY A 550 -19.74 31.19 1.01
N ALA A 551 -20.96 31.35 1.54
CA ALA A 551 -21.37 32.56 2.25
C ALA A 551 -20.60 32.75 3.57
N GLU A 552 -20.36 31.69 4.33
CA GLU A 552 -19.63 31.73 5.61
C GLU A 552 -18.14 32.05 5.42
N LEU A 553 -17.49 31.40 4.46
CA LEU A 553 -16.06 31.52 4.22
C LEU A 553 -15.69 32.77 3.41
N GLY A 554 -16.66 33.32 2.67
CA GLY A 554 -16.49 34.48 1.80
C GLY A 554 -15.80 34.13 0.47
N VAL A 555 -16.01 32.91 -0.03
CA VAL A 555 -15.48 32.41 -1.30
C VAL A 555 -16.61 31.79 -2.12
N ASP A 556 -16.56 31.92 -3.45
CA ASP A 556 -17.52 31.24 -4.30
C ASP A 556 -17.21 29.73 -4.34
N ILE A 557 -18.19 28.91 -3.97
CA ILE A 557 -18.09 27.45 -3.98
C ILE A 557 -19.18 26.92 -4.91
N ALA A 558 -18.76 26.33 -6.02
CA ALA A 558 -19.67 25.74 -6.99
C ALA A 558 -20.01 24.28 -6.63
N PRO A 559 -21.27 23.85 -6.76
CA PRO A 559 -21.62 22.45 -6.59
C PRO A 559 -21.01 21.59 -7.71
N LEU A 560 -20.28 20.55 -7.32
CA LEU A 560 -19.76 19.52 -8.20
C LEU A 560 -19.85 18.19 -7.44
N LEU A 561 -20.99 17.51 -7.57
CA LEU A 561 -21.24 16.24 -6.87
C LEU A 561 -20.21 15.18 -7.26
N GLN A 562 -19.99 14.21 -6.38
CA GLN A 562 -19.27 12.97 -6.72
C GLN A 562 -19.93 12.27 -7.94
N CYS A 563 -19.26 11.26 -8.47
CA CYS A 563 -19.56 10.72 -9.79
C CYS A 563 -19.08 9.28 -9.96
N THR A 564 -19.50 8.65 -11.04
CA THR A 564 -19.13 7.27 -11.41
C THR A 564 -18.13 7.24 -12.56
N ASP A 565 -17.33 6.17 -12.64
CA ASP A 565 -16.63 5.82 -13.87
C ASP A 565 -17.56 5.05 -14.81
N ALA A 566 -18.19 5.74 -15.76
CA ALA A 566 -19.14 5.12 -16.68
C ALA A 566 -18.50 4.13 -17.66
N THR A 567 -17.16 4.12 -17.80
CA THR A 567 -16.44 3.12 -18.59
C THR A 567 -16.28 1.79 -17.85
N ARG A 568 -16.53 1.79 -16.55
CA ARG A 568 -16.37 0.64 -15.65
C ARG A 568 -17.70 0.19 -15.04
N PHE A 569 -18.45 1.14 -14.50
CA PHE A 569 -19.75 0.91 -13.87
C PHE A 569 -20.85 1.12 -14.91
N HIS A 570 -21.20 0.03 -15.60
CA HIS A 570 -22.35 -0.06 -16.48
C HIS A 570 -22.96 -1.47 -16.39
N PRO A 571 -24.27 -1.63 -16.65
CA PRO A 571 -24.91 -2.94 -16.66
C PRO A 571 -24.25 -3.84 -17.72
N THR A 572 -24.13 -5.13 -17.38
CA THR A 572 -23.66 -6.20 -18.27
C THR A 572 -24.72 -7.27 -18.51
N GLY A 573 -25.93 -7.09 -17.96
CA GLY A 573 -27.07 -8.00 -18.08
C GLY A 573 -27.03 -9.13 -17.04
N ARG A 574 -26.36 -8.92 -15.90
CA ARG A 574 -26.28 -9.95 -14.85
C ARG A 574 -27.63 -10.12 -14.15
N PRO A 575 -28.04 -11.37 -13.87
CA PRO A 575 -29.25 -11.60 -13.10
C PRO A 575 -29.06 -11.09 -11.66
N ARG A 576 -30.08 -10.41 -11.14
CA ARG A 576 -30.13 -9.99 -9.74
C ARG A 576 -30.41 -11.21 -8.84
N GLY A 577 -29.61 -11.38 -7.80
CA GLY A 577 -29.83 -12.36 -6.75
C GLY A 577 -30.46 -11.76 -5.50
N ASP A 578 -30.44 -12.51 -4.40
CA ASP A 578 -31.06 -12.11 -3.12
C ASP A 578 -30.05 -11.50 -2.12
N GLU A 579 -28.79 -11.32 -2.55
CA GLU A 579 -27.72 -10.91 -1.66
C GLU A 579 -27.89 -9.45 -1.18
N ILE A 580 -27.86 -9.26 0.15
CA ILE A 580 -27.77 -7.95 0.80
C ILE A 580 -26.29 -7.66 1.05
N LEU A 581 -25.74 -6.72 0.28
CA LEU A 581 -24.30 -6.49 0.20
C LEU A 581 -23.88 -5.16 0.83
N PHE A 582 -22.82 -5.16 1.63
CA PHE A 582 -22.08 -3.95 2.00
C PHE A 582 -20.61 -4.09 1.62
N VAL A 583 -20.09 -3.14 0.84
CA VAL A 583 -18.65 -3.09 0.47
C VAL A 583 -18.02 -1.82 1.05
N GLY A 584 -17.16 -1.96 2.06
CA GLY A 584 -16.44 -0.85 2.69
C GLY A 584 -15.90 -1.18 4.08
N THR A 585 -15.27 -0.20 4.73
CA THR A 585 -14.70 -0.33 6.09
C THR A 585 -15.60 0.31 7.16
N ALA A 586 -15.60 -0.29 8.36
CA ALA A 586 -16.23 0.31 9.53
C ALA A 586 -15.59 1.65 9.93
N ARG A 587 -14.29 1.87 9.65
CA ARG A 587 -13.49 3.05 10.03
C ARG A 587 -13.59 3.41 11.52
N GLY A 588 -13.65 2.39 12.38
CA GLY A 588 -13.71 2.58 13.83
C GLY A 588 -15.02 3.15 14.39
N ILE A 589 -16.03 3.40 13.54
CA ILE A 589 -17.37 3.83 13.98
C ILE A 589 -18.41 2.74 13.78
N LEU A 590 -19.49 2.82 14.57
CA LEU A 590 -20.65 1.95 14.36
C LEU A 590 -21.33 2.34 13.04
N ARG A 591 -21.62 1.34 12.21
CA ARG A 591 -22.33 1.46 10.93
C ARG A 591 -23.73 0.86 11.09
N PRO A 592 -24.78 1.65 11.39
CA PRO A 592 -26.12 1.11 11.66
C PRO A 592 -26.67 0.30 10.49
N SER A 593 -26.35 0.72 9.25
CA SER A 593 -26.75 0.03 8.02
C SER A 593 -26.35 -1.45 8.00
N VAL A 594 -25.25 -1.83 8.64
CA VAL A 594 -24.75 -3.22 8.67
C VAL A 594 -25.10 -3.90 9.99
N VAL A 595 -24.82 -3.23 11.11
CA VAL A 595 -24.86 -3.88 12.42
C VAL A 595 -26.29 -4.18 12.88
N GLU A 596 -27.23 -3.28 12.60
CA GLU A 596 -28.60 -3.47 13.09
C GLU A 596 -29.37 -4.55 12.31
N PRO A 597 -29.28 -4.66 10.96
CA PRO A 597 -29.85 -5.79 10.23
C PRO A 597 -29.30 -7.14 10.68
N ILE A 598 -27.99 -7.26 10.87
CA ILE A 598 -27.38 -8.51 11.36
C ILE A 598 -27.92 -8.88 12.76
N ARG A 599 -28.10 -7.90 13.64
CA ARG A 599 -28.70 -8.15 14.97
C ARG A 599 -30.16 -8.57 14.89
N ALA A 600 -30.89 -8.08 13.89
CA ALA A 600 -32.26 -8.49 13.60
C ALA A 600 -32.36 -9.86 12.89
N GLY A 601 -31.23 -10.50 12.57
CA GLY A 601 -31.19 -11.81 11.91
C GLY A 601 -31.20 -11.75 10.38
N ILE A 602 -31.02 -10.57 9.79
CA ILE A 602 -30.95 -10.38 8.33
C ILE A 602 -29.53 -10.76 7.85
N PRO A 603 -29.39 -11.61 6.82
CA PRO A 603 -28.09 -12.09 6.34
C PRO A 603 -27.39 -11.06 5.46
N VAL A 604 -26.75 -10.06 6.08
CA VAL A 604 -25.91 -9.09 5.36
C VAL A 604 -24.53 -9.70 5.10
N THR A 605 -24.08 -9.65 3.84
CA THR A 605 -22.70 -9.96 3.45
C THR A 605 -21.86 -8.69 3.44
N VAL A 606 -20.69 -8.77 4.06
CA VAL A 606 -19.76 -7.64 4.19
C VAL A 606 -18.42 -7.96 3.53
N ILE A 607 -17.97 -7.06 2.67
CA ILE A 607 -16.63 -7.08 2.07
C ILE A 607 -15.90 -5.81 2.50
N GLY A 608 -14.77 -5.96 3.19
CA GLY A 608 -13.92 -4.85 3.58
C GLY A 608 -13.19 -5.09 4.91
N PRO A 609 -12.24 -4.20 5.27
CA PRO A 609 -11.47 -4.37 6.49
C PRO A 609 -12.22 -3.85 7.72
N ASP A 610 -11.66 -4.07 8.90
CA ASP A 610 -12.07 -3.47 10.18
C ASP A 610 -13.44 -3.90 10.75
N TRP A 611 -14.08 -4.94 10.21
CA TRP A 611 -15.38 -5.43 10.71
C TRP A 611 -15.28 -6.40 11.89
N ARG A 612 -14.10 -6.99 12.10
CA ARG A 612 -13.85 -7.92 13.22
C ARG A 612 -14.12 -7.20 14.55
N GLY A 613 -15.00 -7.77 15.37
CA GLY A 613 -15.40 -7.19 16.66
C GLY A 613 -16.63 -6.27 16.62
N TRP A 614 -17.13 -5.94 15.42
CA TRP A 614 -18.42 -5.28 15.20
C TRP A 614 -19.51 -6.27 14.80
N ILE A 615 -19.18 -7.24 13.94
CA ILE A 615 -20.09 -8.27 13.42
C ILE A 615 -19.47 -9.67 13.55
N PRO A 616 -20.28 -10.76 13.51
CA PRO A 616 -19.76 -12.12 13.49
C PRO A 616 -18.93 -12.38 12.21
N ALA A 617 -17.86 -13.17 12.33
CA ALA A 617 -16.94 -13.46 11.22
C ALA A 617 -17.64 -14.14 10.02
N SER A 618 -18.74 -14.86 10.24
CA SER A 618 -19.56 -15.49 9.19
C SER A 618 -20.19 -14.51 8.22
N HIS A 619 -20.28 -13.22 8.57
CA HIS A 619 -20.80 -12.17 7.68
C HIS A 619 -19.69 -11.48 6.87
N ILE A 620 -18.41 -11.72 7.19
CA ILE A 620 -17.28 -11.10 6.50
C ILE A 620 -16.80 -12.06 5.40
N ARG A 621 -17.16 -11.76 4.15
CA ARG A 621 -16.75 -12.56 2.98
C ARG A 621 -15.26 -12.41 2.69
N ALA A 622 -14.76 -11.17 2.74
CA ALA A 622 -13.37 -10.83 2.45
C ALA A 622 -12.98 -9.50 3.10
N THR A 623 -11.67 -9.25 3.23
CA THR A 623 -11.12 -7.99 3.75
C THR A 623 -11.05 -6.88 2.70
N GLY A 624 -11.33 -7.19 1.44
CA GLY A 624 -11.35 -6.26 0.31
C GLY A 624 -11.79 -6.97 -0.96
N VAL A 625 -11.94 -6.21 -2.04
CA VAL A 625 -12.25 -6.70 -3.38
C VAL A 625 -11.60 -5.77 -4.40
N ALA A 626 -11.14 -6.32 -5.53
CA ALA A 626 -10.59 -5.53 -6.61
C ALA A 626 -11.64 -4.56 -7.18
N ASN A 627 -11.23 -3.34 -7.53
CA ASN A 627 -12.16 -2.34 -8.02
C ASN A 627 -12.84 -2.76 -9.34
N ASP A 628 -12.18 -3.57 -10.17
CA ASP A 628 -12.72 -4.13 -11.42
C ASP A 628 -13.87 -5.14 -11.19
N GLU A 629 -13.96 -5.74 -10.00
CA GLU A 629 -15.02 -6.71 -9.68
C GLU A 629 -16.29 -6.05 -9.10
N LEU A 630 -16.19 -4.79 -8.65
CA LEU A 630 -17.31 -4.07 -8.04
C LEU A 630 -18.55 -3.92 -8.93
N PRO A 631 -18.44 -3.59 -10.24
CA PRO A 631 -19.63 -3.46 -11.09
C PRO A 631 -20.48 -4.72 -11.10
N ALA A 632 -19.83 -5.88 -11.22
CA ALA A 632 -20.50 -7.18 -11.23
C ALA A 632 -21.19 -7.48 -9.88
N LEU A 633 -20.54 -7.16 -8.76
CA LEU A 633 -21.12 -7.33 -7.43
C LEU A 633 -22.32 -6.42 -7.22
N TYR A 634 -22.23 -5.15 -7.64
CA TYR A 634 -23.33 -4.18 -7.48
C TYR A 634 -24.52 -4.48 -8.38
N GLU A 635 -24.29 -4.93 -9.61
CA GLU A 635 -25.36 -5.29 -10.55
C GLU A 635 -26.14 -6.53 -10.08
N SER A 636 -25.43 -7.53 -9.55
CA SER A 636 -26.02 -8.82 -9.15
C SER A 636 -26.56 -8.86 -7.73
N ALA A 637 -26.20 -7.90 -6.85
CA ALA A 637 -26.74 -7.82 -5.50
C ALA A 637 -28.26 -7.58 -5.52
N GLY A 638 -28.98 -8.23 -4.58
CA GLY A 638 -30.39 -7.96 -4.35
C GLY A 638 -30.59 -6.51 -3.90
N VAL A 639 -29.74 -6.04 -2.99
CA VAL A 639 -29.63 -4.63 -2.61
C VAL A 639 -28.24 -4.34 -2.04
N VAL A 640 -27.70 -3.17 -2.36
CA VAL A 640 -26.46 -2.66 -1.75
C VAL A 640 -26.79 -1.72 -0.60
N LEU A 641 -26.15 -1.92 0.54
CA LEU A 641 -26.30 -1.07 1.71
C LEU A 641 -25.26 0.05 1.70
N ASN A 642 -25.70 1.22 2.15
CA ASN A 642 -24.86 2.39 2.33
C ASN A 642 -25.21 3.11 3.64
N ASP A 643 -24.19 3.69 4.27
CA ASP A 643 -24.37 4.80 5.19
C ASP A 643 -23.22 5.80 5.03
N HIS A 644 -23.45 7.03 5.47
CA HIS A 644 -22.49 8.10 5.33
C HIS A 644 -21.69 8.33 6.62
N TRP A 645 -20.55 9.00 6.47
CA TRP A 645 -19.92 9.62 7.62
C TRP A 645 -20.88 10.65 8.23
N PRO A 646 -21.01 10.77 9.56
CA PRO A 646 -22.07 11.61 10.15
C PRO A 646 -22.06 13.07 9.68
N ALA A 647 -20.88 13.66 9.47
CA ALA A 647 -20.79 15.02 8.94
C ALA A 647 -21.21 15.12 7.46
N MET A 648 -20.87 14.11 6.66
CA MET A 648 -21.30 14.03 5.26
C MET A 648 -22.83 13.93 5.17
N GLN A 649 -23.42 13.05 5.98
CA GLN A 649 -24.87 12.88 6.07
C GLN A 649 -25.57 14.21 6.37
N ARG A 650 -25.15 14.90 7.45
CA ARG A 650 -25.75 16.16 7.90
C ARG A 650 -25.59 17.31 6.93
N ARG A 651 -24.53 17.30 6.10
CA ARG A 651 -24.17 18.41 5.20
C ARG A 651 -24.47 18.12 3.74
N GLY A 652 -25.24 17.08 3.42
CA GLY A 652 -25.68 16.82 2.04
C GLY A 652 -24.61 16.24 1.11
N PHE A 653 -23.57 15.58 1.65
CA PHE A 653 -22.55 14.93 0.83
C PHE A 653 -22.96 13.49 0.53
N ILE A 654 -23.40 13.25 -0.70
CA ILE A 654 -23.76 11.93 -1.23
C ILE A 654 -22.49 11.17 -1.59
N GLY A 655 -22.29 10.00 -0.99
CA GLY A 655 -21.08 9.19 -1.16
C GLY A 655 -21.01 8.45 -2.50
N ASN A 656 -19.78 8.28 -3.02
CA ASN A 656 -19.49 7.69 -4.33
C ASN A 656 -20.20 6.37 -4.61
N ARG A 657 -20.29 5.51 -3.58
CA ARG A 657 -20.88 4.17 -3.69
C ARG A 657 -22.25 4.19 -4.35
N LEU A 658 -23.08 5.18 -4.05
CA LEU A 658 -24.43 5.28 -4.61
C LEU A 658 -24.40 5.56 -6.12
N PHE A 659 -23.46 6.38 -6.58
CA PHE A 659 -23.25 6.62 -8.01
C PHE A 659 -22.79 5.34 -8.71
N ASP A 660 -21.78 4.65 -8.16
CA ASP A 660 -21.23 3.42 -8.73
C ASP A 660 -22.29 2.30 -8.81
N VAL A 661 -23.09 2.13 -7.74
CA VAL A 661 -24.16 1.11 -7.69
C VAL A 661 -25.22 1.36 -8.75
N VAL A 662 -25.76 2.58 -8.82
CA VAL A 662 -26.82 2.90 -9.78
C VAL A 662 -26.27 2.87 -11.21
N ALA A 663 -25.03 3.33 -11.43
CA ALA A 663 -24.38 3.26 -12.74
C ALA A 663 -24.21 1.84 -13.25
N ALA A 664 -23.90 0.87 -12.36
CA ALA A 664 -23.81 -0.55 -12.66
C ALA A 664 -25.18 -1.24 -12.88
N GLY A 665 -26.30 -0.54 -12.66
CA GLY A 665 -27.65 -1.11 -12.76
C GLY A 665 -28.16 -1.75 -11.45
N GLY A 666 -27.42 -1.59 -10.37
CA GLY A 666 -27.81 -2.00 -9.04
C GLY A 666 -28.82 -1.04 -8.39
N ARG A 667 -29.27 -1.42 -7.18
CA ARG A 667 -30.16 -0.63 -6.33
C ARG A 667 -29.62 -0.59 -4.90
N ALA A 668 -29.88 0.49 -4.16
CA ALA A 668 -29.31 0.68 -2.83
C ALA A 668 -30.30 1.18 -1.77
N ILE A 669 -30.05 0.85 -0.51
CA ILE A 669 -30.67 1.48 0.66
C ILE A 669 -29.60 2.28 1.40
N SER A 670 -29.89 3.55 1.68
CA SER A 670 -28.98 4.49 2.36
C SER A 670 -29.66 5.21 3.52
N ASP A 671 -28.87 5.71 4.47
CA ASP A 671 -29.34 6.76 5.38
C ASP A 671 -29.75 8.03 4.60
N ARG A 672 -30.66 8.81 5.18
CA ARG A 672 -31.15 10.06 4.59
C ARG A 672 -30.03 11.08 4.40
N VAL A 673 -29.89 11.56 3.15
CA VAL A 673 -29.07 12.72 2.75
C VAL A 673 -29.86 13.56 1.75
N GLU A 674 -29.86 14.89 1.94
CA GLU A 674 -30.56 15.81 1.04
C GLU A 674 -30.06 15.64 -0.41
N GLY A 675 -31.00 15.45 -1.34
CA GLY A 675 -30.72 15.32 -2.78
C GLY A 675 -30.72 13.90 -3.32
N ILE A 676 -30.67 12.85 -2.48
CA ILE A 676 -30.67 11.44 -2.93
C ILE A 676 -31.90 11.13 -3.80
N ASP A 677 -33.11 11.41 -3.32
CA ASP A 677 -34.35 11.01 -3.99
C ASP A 677 -34.45 11.63 -5.40
N ALA A 678 -34.18 12.93 -5.50
CA ALA A 678 -34.21 13.66 -6.77
C ALA A 678 -33.11 13.18 -7.73
N LEU A 679 -31.93 12.85 -7.20
CA LEU A 679 -30.77 12.44 -7.99
C LEU A 679 -30.91 11.02 -8.54
N PHE A 680 -31.40 10.07 -7.76
CA PHE A 680 -31.40 8.66 -8.16
C PHE A 680 -32.76 8.15 -8.63
N GLY A 681 -33.82 8.97 -8.57
CA GLY A 681 -35.13 8.61 -9.12
C GLY A 681 -35.70 7.31 -8.53
N GLY A 682 -35.49 7.09 -7.23
CA GLY A 682 -35.94 5.88 -6.52
C GLY A 682 -35.01 4.67 -6.61
N ALA A 683 -33.93 4.71 -7.41
CA ALA A 683 -32.93 3.62 -7.44
C ALA A 683 -32.12 3.51 -6.12
N VAL A 684 -32.15 4.58 -5.31
CA VAL A 684 -31.65 4.60 -3.93
C VAL A 684 -32.83 4.95 -3.02
N ALA A 685 -33.20 4.03 -2.15
CA ALA A 685 -34.19 4.28 -1.10
C ALA A 685 -33.49 4.80 0.16
N THR A 686 -34.15 5.70 0.89
CA THR A 686 -33.59 6.31 2.12
C THR A 686 -34.39 5.95 3.36
N TYR A 687 -33.70 5.74 4.49
CA TYR A 687 -34.31 5.55 5.81
C TYR A 687 -33.87 6.63 6.79
N ASP A 688 -34.73 6.95 7.75
CA ASP A 688 -34.45 7.83 8.88
C ASP A 688 -34.21 7.03 10.16
N THR A 689 -34.84 5.86 10.26
CA THR A 689 -34.79 5.04 11.47
C THR A 689 -34.39 3.60 11.18
N VAL A 690 -33.82 2.93 12.19
CA VAL A 690 -33.46 1.51 12.10
C VAL A 690 -34.68 0.63 11.82
N PRO A 691 -35.86 0.81 12.46
CA PRO A 691 -37.06 0.05 12.11
C PRO A 691 -37.45 0.14 10.62
N GLU A 692 -37.38 1.33 10.01
CA GLU A 692 -37.64 1.50 8.58
C GLU A 692 -36.63 0.72 7.72
N LEU A 693 -35.34 0.78 8.06
CA LEU A 693 -34.31 -0.02 7.38
C LEU A 693 -34.63 -1.53 7.43
N ILE A 694 -35.03 -2.05 8.59
CA ILE A 694 -35.38 -3.47 8.76
C ILE A 694 -36.62 -3.83 7.95
N GLU A 695 -37.63 -2.97 7.92
CA GLU A 695 -38.85 -3.14 7.12
C GLU A 695 -38.51 -3.19 5.62
N MET A 696 -37.73 -2.23 5.12
CA MET A 696 -37.29 -2.18 3.72
C MET A 696 -36.50 -3.42 3.29
N LEU A 697 -35.69 -3.98 4.19
CA LEU A 697 -34.91 -5.19 3.90
C LEU A 697 -35.75 -6.48 3.92
N SER A 698 -36.91 -6.45 4.55
CA SER A 698 -37.82 -7.60 4.63
C SER A 698 -38.68 -7.77 3.37
N ASP A 699 -38.96 -6.68 2.66
CA ASP A 699 -39.69 -6.68 1.38
C ASP A 699 -39.05 -5.69 0.40
N GLN A 700 -37.99 -6.14 -0.28
CA GLN A 700 -37.22 -5.28 -1.19
C GLN A 700 -38.02 -4.88 -2.44
N ASP A 701 -38.96 -5.70 -2.89
CA ASP A 701 -39.68 -5.43 -4.14
C ASP A 701 -40.73 -4.33 -3.98
N ALA A 702 -41.22 -4.10 -2.76
CA ALA A 702 -42.07 -2.96 -2.42
C ALA A 702 -41.29 -1.62 -2.32
N VAL A 703 -39.97 -1.67 -2.16
CA VAL A 703 -39.12 -0.49 -1.91
C VAL A 703 -38.69 0.22 -3.19
N PHE A 704 -38.46 -0.55 -4.25
CA PHE A 704 -37.79 -0.05 -5.45
C PHE A 704 -38.74 0.03 -6.64
N PRO A 705 -38.49 0.98 -7.58
CA PRO A 705 -39.31 1.09 -8.77
C PRO A 705 -39.05 -0.08 -9.73
N ASP A 706 -39.84 -0.14 -10.80
CA ASP A 706 -39.70 -1.17 -11.82
C ASP A 706 -38.34 -1.14 -12.54
N ALA A 707 -38.06 -2.22 -13.29
CA ALA A 707 -36.79 -2.37 -14.00
C ALA A 707 -36.54 -1.23 -15.01
N ALA A 708 -37.59 -0.69 -15.66
CA ALA A 708 -37.44 0.37 -16.64
C ALA A 708 -37.00 1.68 -15.99
N ALA A 709 -37.56 2.03 -14.82
CA ALA A 709 -37.15 3.18 -14.03
C ALA A 709 -35.71 3.04 -13.51
N LEU A 710 -35.32 1.85 -13.04
CA LEU A 710 -33.94 1.59 -12.62
C LEU A 710 -32.95 1.74 -13.79
N THR A 711 -33.28 1.22 -14.98
CA THR A 711 -32.47 1.40 -16.20
C THR A 711 -32.35 2.88 -16.57
N ALA A 712 -33.44 3.64 -16.55
CA ALA A 712 -33.41 5.07 -16.86
C ALA A 712 -32.57 5.87 -15.84
N ALA A 713 -32.66 5.53 -14.55
CA ALA A 713 -31.81 6.13 -13.52
C ALA A 713 -30.32 5.82 -13.77
N SER A 714 -30.01 4.57 -14.11
CA SER A 714 -28.67 4.11 -14.44
C SER A 714 -28.07 4.87 -15.63
N GLU A 715 -28.81 4.98 -16.74
CA GLU A 715 -28.41 5.72 -17.94
C GLU A 715 -28.14 7.20 -17.65
N ARG A 716 -29.04 7.85 -16.91
CA ARG A 716 -28.91 9.25 -16.53
C ARG A 716 -27.69 9.50 -15.65
N ILE A 717 -27.43 8.64 -14.66
CA ILE A 717 -26.23 8.76 -13.81
C ILE A 717 -24.95 8.61 -14.64
N ARG A 718 -24.90 7.64 -15.58
CA ARG A 718 -23.73 7.49 -16.47
C ARG A 718 -23.54 8.68 -17.42
N ALA A 719 -24.62 9.33 -17.86
CA ALA A 719 -24.54 10.48 -18.75
C ALA A 719 -24.18 11.78 -18.02
N GLU A 720 -24.85 12.08 -16.91
CA GLU A 720 -24.82 13.40 -16.26
C GLU A 720 -23.90 13.46 -15.03
N HIS A 721 -23.62 12.31 -14.41
CA HIS A 721 -22.85 12.17 -13.18
C HIS A 721 -21.64 11.23 -13.35
N SER A 722 -21.00 11.26 -14.52
CA SER A 722 -19.76 10.55 -14.80
C SER A 722 -18.51 11.40 -14.62
N PHE A 723 -17.35 10.75 -14.45
CA PHE A 723 -16.07 11.44 -14.49
C PHE A 723 -15.83 12.20 -15.79
N ASP A 724 -16.37 11.76 -16.94
CA ASP A 724 -16.28 12.50 -18.20
C ASP A 724 -16.97 13.86 -18.11
N ALA A 725 -18.19 13.91 -17.56
CA ALA A 725 -18.91 15.16 -17.34
C ALA A 725 -18.16 16.09 -16.36
N ARG A 726 -17.56 15.52 -15.31
CA ARG A 726 -16.77 16.28 -14.32
C ARG A 726 -15.45 16.79 -14.90
N ALA A 727 -14.74 15.97 -15.67
CA ALA A 727 -13.52 16.34 -16.36
C ALA A 727 -13.77 17.49 -17.35
N ARG A 728 -14.89 17.47 -18.09
CA ARG A 728 -15.27 18.60 -18.95
C ARG A 728 -15.48 19.89 -18.14
N THR A 729 -16.23 19.80 -17.05
CA THR A 729 -16.49 20.94 -16.15
C THR A 729 -15.20 21.53 -15.60
N LEU A 730 -14.27 20.69 -15.17
CA LEU A 730 -12.97 21.08 -14.63
C LEU A 730 -12.07 21.70 -15.71
N LEU A 731 -12.01 21.10 -16.90
CA LEU A 731 -11.26 21.65 -18.05
C LEU A 731 -11.76 23.05 -18.39
N ASP A 732 -13.08 23.25 -18.47
CA ASP A 732 -13.67 24.56 -18.75
C ASP A 732 -13.34 25.59 -17.66
N ALA A 733 -13.33 25.16 -16.39
CA ALA A 733 -12.93 26.02 -15.29
C ALA A 733 -11.46 26.43 -15.38
N ALA A 734 -10.57 25.49 -15.73
CA ALA A 734 -9.15 25.75 -15.90
C ALA A 734 -8.88 26.71 -17.07
N LEU A 735 -9.51 26.48 -18.23
CA LEU A 735 -9.36 27.35 -19.41
C LEU A 735 -9.80 28.79 -19.11
N ARG A 736 -10.96 28.95 -18.44
CA ARG A 736 -11.44 30.27 -17.98
C ARG A 736 -10.47 30.93 -17.01
N ALA A 737 -9.92 30.18 -16.04
CA ALA A 737 -8.97 30.73 -15.08
C ALA A 737 -7.65 31.16 -15.74
N ARG A 738 -7.23 30.51 -16.83
CA ARG A 738 -6.05 30.90 -17.62
C ARG A 738 -6.30 32.08 -18.58
N GLY A 739 -7.53 32.57 -18.71
CA GLY A 739 -7.88 33.57 -19.71
C GLY A 739 -7.79 33.06 -21.16
N LEU A 740 -7.88 31.74 -21.36
CA LEU A 740 -7.86 31.10 -22.68
C LEU A 740 -9.32 30.81 -23.07
N GLU A 741 -9.89 31.60 -23.98
CA GLU A 741 -11.20 31.31 -24.56
C GLU A 741 -11.10 30.10 -25.49
N SER A 742 -12.06 29.19 -25.40
CA SER A 742 -12.24 28.10 -26.36
C SER A 742 -12.64 28.69 -27.71
N THR A 743 -11.81 28.52 -28.73
CA THR A 743 -12.18 28.83 -30.12
C THR A 743 -13.12 27.73 -30.60
N ALA A 744 -14.39 28.09 -30.80
CA ALA A 744 -15.45 27.23 -31.32
C ALA A 744 -15.30 26.95 -32.82
#